data_AF-A0A5M3PSB9-F1
#
_entry.id   AF-A0A5M3PSB9-F1
#
_cell.length_a   1.000
_cell.length_b   1.000
_cell.length_c   1.000
_cell.angle_alpha   90.00
_cell.angle_beta   90.00
_cell.angle_gamma   90.00
#
_symmetry.space_group_name_H-M   'P 1'
#
loop_
_entity.id
_entity.type
_entity.pdbx_description
1 polymer ?
#
loop_
_entity_poly.entity_id
_entity_poly.type
_entity_poly.pdbx_seq_one_letter_code
_entity_poly.pdbx_strand_id
1 'polypeptide(L)'
;MVSSEPLFKRVAVIGLGLIGGSLASAIRRNGLADTVVGADQRHEELQLGKELAVIDQAATAVSDAVRGADLVVLAVPVRATRAVLEQIRPALEPDAILTDVGSTKSSFVNDVEAVFGSLTPRVIPGHPIAGSEKSGIRAANPELFANHKVILTPPEDVSQPHLARLRALWEGCGATVLTMSVAYHDEVLAATSHLPHLIAFSLVDTLAGEDENMDIFRYAAGGFRDFTRIAASDPVMWHDIFLSNRDAVLRVIDHFTHDLEQLRTAIANQDSATLLRVFSRAKAAREHFSKMLSGQAYVTNNSEKQVTFRLQPGGAITGDIRVPGDKSMSHRSIMLGALADGVTEVKGFLEGEDSLATLQAFRDMGVTIEGPDDGFVRIHGVGMHGLQGPRGPLYLGNSGTAMRLFAGLLAAQPFDSELTGDASLSGRPMGRVADPLRAMGAVIDTAEGGRPPLKIRGGQTLQGIHYEMPVASAQVKSCLLLAGLYAEGSTSVTEPAPTRDHTERMLAGFGYHVHRDGATASVSGGGKLTATNIDVPADISSSAFFLVAASIAPGSDLVLRHVGMNPTRVGVINILNQMGANIEILDEREIGGEPVADLRVRSAELQGIDIPEDQVPLAIDEFPVLFIAATCAKGRTVLRGAEELRVKESDRIQVMADGLAALGVETTVTPDGIIIDGGQTIGGGTVNSHGDHRIAMSFAVASLRAAGEITVTDCANVATSFPGFVELAQGTGINISAEGAE
;
A
#
# COMPACT_ATOMS: atom_id res chain seq x y z
N MET A 1 32.21 20.56 8.79
CA MET A 1 32.75 19.62 9.80
C MET A 1 32.14 20.00 11.14
N VAL A 2 31.00 19.39 11.48
CA VAL A 2 30.39 19.55 12.80
C VAL A 2 30.97 18.42 13.64
N SER A 3 31.71 18.80 14.67
CA SER A 3 32.18 17.88 15.72
C SER A 3 30.94 17.36 16.46
N SER A 4 30.35 16.25 16.00
CA SER A 4 29.30 15.56 16.76
C SER A 4 29.95 14.82 17.91
N GLU A 5 29.61 15.17 19.15
CA GLU A 5 29.93 14.33 20.29
C GLU A 5 29.40 12.90 20.04
N PRO A 6 30.15 11.86 20.41
CA PRO A 6 29.72 10.49 20.20
C PRO A 6 28.42 10.20 20.95
N LEU A 7 27.58 9.38 20.32
CA LEU A 7 26.25 9.08 20.82
C LEU A 7 26.29 8.43 22.21
N PHE A 8 27.33 7.65 22.53
CA PHE A 8 27.56 7.00 23.82
C PHE A 8 28.96 7.28 24.37
N LYS A 9 29.10 7.37 25.70
CA LYS A 9 30.43 7.48 26.32
C LYS A 9 31.09 6.11 26.45
N ARG A 10 30.33 5.09 26.86
CA ARG A 10 30.88 3.76 27.09
C ARG A 10 29.82 2.70 26.81
N VAL A 11 30.07 1.92 25.77
CA VAL A 11 29.22 0.78 25.39
C VAL A 11 29.86 -0.52 25.87
N ALA A 12 29.13 -1.30 26.65
CA ALA A 12 29.52 -2.66 27.02
C ALA A 12 28.79 -3.68 26.12
N VAL A 13 29.55 -4.53 25.42
CA VAL A 13 29.00 -5.62 24.60
C VAL A 13 29.38 -6.95 25.23
N ILE A 14 28.36 -7.68 25.70
CA ILE A 14 28.53 -8.97 26.38
C ILE A 14 28.18 -10.09 25.40
N GLY A 15 29.17 -10.91 25.07
CA GLY A 15 29.12 -11.88 23.98
C GLY A 15 29.55 -11.22 22.68
N LEU A 16 30.74 -11.55 22.18
CA LEU A 16 31.25 -10.96 20.95
C LEU A 16 30.65 -11.71 19.75
N GLY A 17 31.08 -12.95 19.49
CA GLY A 17 30.50 -13.77 18.41
C GLY A 17 30.32 -13.02 17.08
N LEU A 18 29.34 -13.43 16.26
CA LEU A 18 29.01 -12.73 15.01
C LEU A 18 28.31 -11.39 15.31
N ILE A 19 27.18 -11.41 16.02
CA ILE A 19 26.30 -10.24 16.16
C ILE A 19 26.92 -9.17 17.05
N GLY A 20 27.35 -9.53 18.26
CA GLY A 20 27.96 -8.58 19.20
C GLY A 20 29.25 -7.97 18.66
N GLY A 21 30.09 -8.77 18.01
CA GLY A 21 31.33 -8.35 17.38
C GLY A 21 31.09 -7.44 16.19
N SER A 22 30.08 -7.74 15.36
CA SER A 22 29.68 -6.87 14.26
C SER A 22 29.17 -5.52 14.77
N LEU A 23 28.37 -5.53 15.84
CA LEU A 23 27.85 -4.30 16.45
C LEU A 23 28.96 -3.47 17.08
N ALA A 24 29.83 -4.09 17.87
CA ALA A 24 31.00 -3.42 18.44
C ALA A 24 31.87 -2.78 17.34
N SER A 25 32.11 -3.51 16.25
CA SER A 25 32.87 -3.00 15.09
C SER A 25 32.18 -1.83 14.40
N ALA A 26 30.86 -1.90 14.19
CA ALA A 26 30.07 -0.84 13.57
C ALA A 26 30.07 0.44 14.43
N ILE A 27 29.88 0.29 15.75
CA ILE A 27 29.91 1.39 16.71
C ILE A 27 31.25 2.12 16.67
N ARG A 28 32.36 1.38 16.67
CA ARG A 28 33.71 1.98 16.58
C ARG A 28 33.95 2.64 15.25
N ARG A 29 33.64 1.95 14.14
CA ARG A 29 33.86 2.45 12.77
C ARG A 29 33.13 3.77 12.52
N ASN A 30 31.92 3.91 13.06
CA ASN A 30 31.06 5.06 12.82
C ASN A 30 31.16 6.13 13.93
N GLY A 31 32.09 5.97 14.88
CA GLY A 31 32.30 6.95 15.96
C GLY A 31 31.09 7.13 16.87
N LEU A 32 30.28 6.08 17.05
CA LEU A 32 29.04 6.14 17.82
C LEU A 32 29.27 6.07 19.34
N ALA A 33 30.48 5.70 19.77
CA ALA A 33 30.86 5.70 21.18
C ALA A 33 32.32 6.13 21.41
N ASP A 34 32.62 6.77 22.54
CA ASP A 34 34.02 7.04 22.94
C ASP A 34 34.80 5.76 23.24
N THR A 35 34.15 4.75 23.83
CA THR A 35 34.79 3.49 24.21
C THR A 35 33.83 2.31 24.12
N VAL A 36 34.26 1.24 23.46
CA VAL A 36 33.56 -0.04 23.40
C VAL A 36 34.32 -1.09 24.20
N VAL A 37 33.64 -1.69 25.18
CA VAL A 37 34.21 -2.71 26.06
C VAL A 37 33.53 -4.05 25.81
N GLY A 38 34.32 -5.06 25.47
CA GLY A 38 33.84 -6.42 25.27
C GLY A 38 34.04 -7.29 26.50
N ALA A 39 33.11 -8.22 26.73
CA ALA A 39 33.31 -9.39 27.58
C ALA A 39 32.74 -10.63 26.88
N ASP A 40 33.45 -11.75 26.96
CA ASP A 40 33.02 -13.03 26.40
C ASP A 40 33.44 -14.16 27.36
N GLN A 41 32.65 -15.23 27.44
CA GLN A 41 33.01 -16.41 28.23
C GLN A 41 34.25 -17.12 27.65
N ARG A 42 34.45 -17.02 26.34
CA ARG A 42 35.60 -17.61 25.63
C ARG A 42 36.74 -16.61 25.62
N HIS A 43 37.74 -16.82 26.47
CA HIS A 43 38.88 -15.91 26.61
C HIS A 43 39.63 -15.68 25.28
N GLU A 44 39.71 -16.71 24.42
CA GLU A 44 40.32 -16.62 23.10
C GLU A 44 39.61 -15.62 22.17
N GLU A 45 38.27 -15.60 22.20
CA GLU A 45 37.45 -14.70 21.37
C GLU A 45 37.55 -13.25 21.86
N LEU A 46 37.68 -13.08 23.18
CA LEU A 46 37.89 -11.78 23.80
C LEU A 46 39.25 -11.17 23.42
N GLN A 47 40.33 -11.96 23.47
CA GLN A 47 41.66 -11.50 23.04
C GLN A 47 41.67 -11.19 21.55
N LEU A 48 41.08 -12.08 20.74
CA LEU A 48 41.00 -11.90 19.30
C LEU A 48 40.19 -10.65 18.92
N GLY A 49 39.08 -10.37 19.62
CA GLY A 49 38.30 -9.14 19.43
C GLY A 49 39.12 -7.87 19.68
N LYS A 50 40.05 -7.90 20.65
CA LYS A 50 40.96 -6.78 20.91
C LYS A 50 42.05 -6.68 19.83
N GLU A 51 42.64 -7.80 19.43
CA GLU A 51 43.66 -7.86 18.37
C GLU A 51 43.13 -7.35 17.02
N LEU A 52 41.89 -7.73 16.67
CA LEU A 52 41.20 -7.30 15.46
C LEU A 52 40.60 -5.89 15.55
N ALA A 53 40.81 -5.19 16.67
CA ALA A 53 40.20 -3.89 16.95
C ALA A 53 38.67 -3.90 16.78
N VAL A 54 37.99 -4.97 17.19
CA VAL A 54 36.53 -5.02 17.30
C VAL A 54 36.05 -4.25 18.54
N ILE A 55 36.88 -4.24 19.60
CA ILE A 55 36.64 -3.55 20.88
C ILE A 55 37.86 -2.72 21.28
N ASP A 56 37.65 -1.67 22.08
CA ASP A 56 38.74 -0.86 22.63
C ASP A 56 39.35 -1.50 23.88
N GLN A 57 38.50 -2.12 24.71
CA GLN A 57 38.90 -2.73 25.97
C GLN A 57 38.28 -4.12 26.12
N ALA A 58 39.06 -5.05 26.67
CA ALA A 58 38.62 -6.39 27.02
C ALA A 58 38.46 -6.48 28.54
N ALA A 59 37.28 -6.88 29.02
CA ALA A 59 37.00 -7.11 30.43
C ALA A 59 36.96 -8.62 30.72
N THR A 60 37.72 -9.07 31.72
CA THR A 60 37.79 -10.48 32.11
C THR A 60 36.57 -10.96 32.89
N ALA A 61 35.85 -10.05 33.54
CA ALA A 61 34.57 -10.31 34.19
C ALA A 61 33.48 -9.43 33.58
N VAL A 62 32.28 -9.99 33.43
CA VAL A 62 31.12 -9.29 32.84
C VAL A 62 30.74 -8.05 33.64
N SER A 63 30.84 -8.11 34.98
CA SER A 63 30.58 -6.98 35.88
C SER A 63 31.56 -5.81 35.72
N ASP A 64 32.80 -6.09 35.31
CA ASP A 64 33.79 -5.03 35.03
C ASP A 64 33.53 -4.36 33.68
N ALA A 65 32.96 -5.09 32.71
CA ALA A 65 32.61 -4.55 31.41
C ALA A 65 31.56 -3.44 31.52
N VAL A 66 30.51 -3.69 32.32
CA VAL A 66 29.34 -2.81 32.45
C VAL A 66 29.56 -1.59 33.35
N ARG A 67 30.62 -1.58 34.17
CA ARG A 67 30.87 -0.47 35.11
C ARG A 67 31.10 0.84 34.33
N GLY A 68 30.34 1.88 34.67
CA GLY A 68 30.38 3.17 33.98
C GLY A 68 29.86 3.17 32.54
N ALA A 69 29.24 2.08 32.08
CA ALA A 69 28.64 2.01 30.74
C ALA A 69 27.29 2.74 30.72
N ASP A 70 27.05 3.54 29.69
CA ASP A 70 25.75 4.18 29.43
C ASP A 70 24.87 3.36 28.45
N LEU A 71 25.45 2.33 27.81
CA LEU A 71 24.74 1.28 27.08
C LEU A 71 25.34 -0.09 27.36
N VAL A 72 24.49 -1.06 27.67
CA VAL A 72 24.84 -2.48 27.81
C VAL A 72 24.05 -3.29 26.80
N VAL A 73 24.76 -4.04 25.95
CA VAL A 73 24.20 -4.93 24.94
C VAL A 73 24.48 -6.38 25.30
N LEU A 74 23.44 -7.20 25.44
CA LEU A 74 23.56 -8.64 25.64
C LEU A 74 23.43 -9.38 24.31
N ALA A 75 24.56 -9.88 23.83
CA ALA A 75 24.70 -10.70 22.63
C ALA A 75 25.16 -12.12 22.99
N VAL A 76 24.47 -12.72 23.95
CA VAL A 76 24.67 -14.09 24.43
C VAL A 76 23.52 -14.99 23.99
N PRO A 77 23.71 -16.33 23.98
CA PRO A 77 22.62 -17.27 23.74
C PRO A 77 21.44 -17.01 24.69
N VAL A 78 20.21 -17.20 24.20
CA VAL A 78 18.97 -16.84 24.93
C VAL A 78 18.96 -17.41 26.35
N ARG A 79 19.37 -18.67 26.54
CA ARG A 79 19.41 -19.32 27.85
C ARG A 79 20.51 -18.83 28.81
N ALA A 80 21.52 -18.13 28.29
CA ALA A 80 22.58 -17.55 29.11
C ALA A 80 22.22 -16.15 29.64
N THR A 81 21.15 -15.54 29.11
CA THR A 81 20.72 -14.17 29.44
C THR A 81 20.56 -13.96 30.95
N ARG A 82 19.73 -14.78 31.61
CA ARG A 82 19.50 -14.66 33.06
C ARG A 82 20.78 -14.66 33.89
N ALA A 83 21.67 -15.62 33.65
CA ALA A 83 22.93 -15.74 34.39
C ALA A 83 23.83 -14.51 34.18
N VAL A 84 23.80 -13.92 32.98
CA VAL A 84 24.52 -12.67 32.68
C VAL A 84 23.87 -11.48 33.37
N LEU A 85 22.54 -11.37 33.34
CA LEU A 85 21.79 -10.33 34.05
C LEU A 85 22.09 -10.33 35.56
N GLU A 86 22.13 -11.51 36.19
CA GLU A 86 22.50 -11.68 37.60
C GLU A 86 23.92 -11.20 37.90
N GLN A 87 24.87 -11.41 36.98
CA GLN A 87 26.26 -10.96 37.11
C GLN A 87 26.44 -9.46 36.92
N ILE A 88 25.69 -8.83 36.02
CA ILE A 88 25.82 -7.38 35.75
C ILE A 88 25.04 -6.52 36.73
N ARG A 89 23.95 -7.04 37.32
CA ARG A 89 23.06 -6.29 38.21
C ARG A 89 23.80 -5.46 39.28
N PRO A 90 24.84 -5.97 39.98
CA PRO A 90 25.54 -5.21 41.01
C PRO A 90 26.39 -4.02 40.49
N ALA A 91 26.69 -4.00 39.19
CA ALA A 91 27.61 -3.04 38.58
C ALA A 91 26.98 -2.23 37.43
N LEU A 92 25.69 -2.44 37.15
CA LEU A 92 24.94 -1.71 36.13
C LEU A 92 24.63 -0.29 36.62
N GLU A 93 25.00 0.73 35.83
CA GLU A 93 24.69 2.11 36.16
C GLU A 93 23.17 2.35 36.17
N PRO A 94 22.62 3.14 37.12
CA PRO A 94 21.17 3.38 37.19
C PRO A 94 20.56 4.00 35.93
N ASP A 95 21.38 4.70 35.13
CA ASP A 95 21.00 5.35 33.87
C ASP A 95 21.46 4.65 32.61
N ALA A 96 22.05 3.46 32.72
CA ALA A 96 22.42 2.67 31.56
C ALA A 96 21.18 2.19 30.80
N ILE A 97 21.23 2.30 29.47
CA ILE A 97 20.31 1.57 28.58
C ILE A 97 20.74 0.10 28.58
N LEU A 98 19.79 -0.81 28.80
CA LEU A 98 20.02 -2.25 28.69
C LEU A 98 19.23 -2.78 27.51
N THR A 99 19.91 -3.43 26.58
CA THR A 99 19.31 -4.04 25.39
C THR A 99 19.91 -5.42 25.13
N ASP A 100 19.24 -6.20 24.29
CA ASP A 100 19.71 -7.49 23.82
C ASP A 100 19.65 -7.55 22.29
N VAL A 101 20.13 -8.66 21.74
CA VAL A 101 20.05 -8.96 20.29
C VAL A 101 19.45 -10.33 20.02
N GLY A 102 18.84 -10.97 21.02
CA GLY A 102 18.32 -12.33 20.94
C GLY A 102 17.04 -12.44 20.11
N SER A 103 16.72 -13.64 19.63
CA SER A 103 15.58 -13.87 18.72
C SER A 103 14.22 -14.03 19.40
N THR A 104 14.15 -13.97 20.73
CA THR A 104 12.91 -14.17 21.50
C THR A 104 12.79 -13.09 22.59
N LYS A 105 11.80 -12.21 22.51
CA LYS A 105 11.68 -11.04 23.40
C LYS A 105 11.02 -11.36 24.72
N SER A 106 10.00 -12.24 24.72
CA SER A 106 9.32 -12.61 25.96
C SER A 106 10.26 -13.29 26.94
N SER A 107 11.15 -14.17 26.45
CA SER A 107 12.17 -14.82 27.28
C SER A 107 13.12 -13.80 27.92
N PHE A 108 13.57 -12.80 27.16
CA PHE A 108 14.45 -11.75 27.68
C PHE A 108 13.75 -10.90 28.73
N VAL A 109 12.51 -10.46 28.47
CA VAL A 109 11.72 -9.66 29.42
C VAL A 109 11.47 -10.43 30.72
N ASN A 110 11.09 -11.71 30.63
CA ASN A 110 10.89 -12.56 31.80
C ASN A 110 12.17 -12.71 32.64
N ASP A 111 13.34 -12.86 31.99
CA ASP A 111 14.63 -12.93 32.68
C ASP A 111 14.98 -11.60 33.36
N VAL A 112 14.70 -10.47 32.71
CA VAL A 112 14.88 -9.13 33.31
C VAL A 112 13.98 -8.97 34.53
N GLU A 113 12.69 -9.31 34.43
CA GLU A 113 11.76 -9.20 35.55
C GLU A 113 12.15 -10.14 36.70
N ALA A 114 12.63 -11.35 36.41
CA ALA A 114 13.10 -12.28 37.44
C ALA A 114 14.33 -11.75 38.20
N VAL A 115 15.21 -10.99 37.53
CA VAL A 115 16.45 -10.48 38.12
C VAL A 115 16.28 -9.11 38.76
N PHE A 116 15.53 -8.21 38.14
CA PHE A 116 15.36 -6.80 38.54
C PHE A 116 14.01 -6.50 39.21
N GLY A 117 13.06 -7.44 39.17
CA GLY A 117 11.72 -7.33 39.78
C GLY A 117 10.68 -6.62 38.92
N SER A 118 11.10 -5.85 37.91
CA SER A 118 10.23 -5.19 36.94
C SER A 118 11.01 -4.81 35.69
N LEU A 119 10.33 -4.65 34.57
CA LEU A 119 10.89 -4.08 33.35
C LEU A 119 10.97 -2.56 33.51
N THR A 120 12.18 -2.02 33.61
CA THR A 120 12.36 -0.56 33.79
C THR A 120 12.27 0.20 32.46
N PRO A 121 11.93 1.51 32.45
CA PRO A 121 11.87 2.35 31.25
C PRO A 121 13.15 2.43 30.39
N ARG A 122 14.27 1.87 30.86
CA ARG A 122 15.60 1.91 30.24
C ARG A 122 16.01 0.56 29.64
N VAL A 123 15.21 -0.49 29.88
CA VAL A 123 15.39 -1.78 29.25
C VAL A 123 14.60 -1.78 27.94
N ILE A 124 15.32 -1.82 26.83
CA ILE A 124 14.73 -1.75 25.48
C ILE A 124 15.23 -2.99 24.71
N PRO A 125 14.48 -4.10 24.72
CA PRO A 125 14.87 -5.30 24.00
C PRO A 125 15.00 -5.04 22.49
N GLY A 126 15.95 -5.71 21.85
CA GLY A 126 16.32 -5.47 20.45
C GLY A 126 16.57 -6.77 19.69
N HIS A 127 16.23 -6.82 18.41
CA HIS A 127 16.50 -7.99 17.57
C HIS A 127 16.94 -7.53 16.18
N PRO A 128 18.24 -7.59 15.86
CA PRO A 128 18.71 -7.36 14.51
C PRO A 128 18.32 -8.53 13.61
N ILE A 129 17.59 -8.26 12.53
CA ILE A 129 17.21 -9.24 11.51
C ILE A 129 18.35 -9.32 10.49
N ALA A 130 19.50 -9.77 10.97
CA ALA A 130 20.71 -9.93 10.21
C ALA A 130 21.49 -11.15 10.75
N GLY A 131 22.13 -11.89 9.86
CA GLY A 131 22.86 -13.09 10.25
C GLY A 131 23.62 -13.68 9.06
N SER A 132 24.55 -14.57 9.38
CA SER A 132 25.32 -15.35 8.41
C SER A 132 25.42 -16.79 8.90
N GLU A 133 25.62 -17.72 7.98
CA GLU A 133 26.03 -19.09 8.24
C GLU A 133 27.42 -19.20 8.90
N LYS A 134 28.19 -18.10 8.93
CA LYS A 134 29.48 -18.00 9.61
C LYS A 134 29.30 -17.63 11.08
N SER A 135 30.14 -18.17 11.96
CA SER A 135 30.08 -17.96 13.40
C SER A 135 31.39 -17.42 13.99
N GLY A 136 31.32 -16.91 15.22
CA GLY A 136 32.46 -16.40 15.97
C GLY A 136 32.92 -14.98 15.57
N ILE A 137 33.85 -14.42 16.35
CA ILE A 137 34.33 -13.03 16.21
C ILE A 137 35.06 -12.77 14.89
N ARG A 138 35.65 -13.80 14.28
CA ARG A 138 36.29 -13.67 12.95
C ARG A 138 35.30 -13.39 11.83
N ALA A 139 34.03 -13.74 12.04
CA ALA A 139 32.96 -13.45 11.10
C ALA A 139 32.34 -12.06 11.33
N ALA A 140 32.80 -11.31 12.34
CA ALA A 140 32.30 -9.97 12.62
C ALA A 140 32.47 -9.07 11.38
N ASN A 141 31.39 -8.39 11.01
CA ASN A 141 31.34 -7.49 9.87
C ASN A 141 30.72 -6.16 10.31
N PRO A 142 31.44 -5.04 10.26
CA PRO A 142 30.89 -3.73 10.62
C PRO A 142 29.73 -3.26 9.73
N GLU A 143 29.53 -3.89 8.56
CA GLU A 143 28.42 -3.61 7.65
C GLU A 143 27.28 -4.65 7.75
N LEU A 144 27.33 -5.57 8.73
CA LEU A 144 26.34 -6.64 8.85
C LEU A 144 24.90 -6.13 8.90
N PHE A 145 24.68 -4.97 9.53
CA PHE A 145 23.35 -4.39 9.71
C PHE A 145 22.97 -3.38 8.64
N ALA A 146 23.88 -3.05 7.72
CA ALA A 146 23.60 -2.12 6.64
C ALA A 146 22.45 -2.66 5.76
N ASN A 147 21.43 -1.84 5.52
CA ASN A 147 20.22 -2.20 4.77
C ASN A 147 19.42 -3.36 5.37
N HIS A 148 19.67 -3.74 6.63
CA HIS A 148 18.90 -4.73 7.36
C HIS A 148 17.97 -4.06 8.37
N LYS A 149 16.95 -4.79 8.81
CA LYS A 149 15.97 -4.31 9.78
C LYS A 149 16.43 -4.64 11.20
N VAL A 150 16.22 -3.73 12.14
CA VAL A 150 16.35 -3.99 13.59
C VAL A 150 15.02 -3.70 14.25
N ILE A 151 14.52 -4.66 15.02
CA ILE A 151 13.27 -4.51 15.75
C ILE A 151 13.57 -4.16 17.20
N LEU A 152 13.03 -3.05 17.69
CA LEU A 152 13.02 -2.69 19.10
C LEU A 152 11.63 -2.97 19.69
N THR A 153 11.57 -3.49 20.91
CA THR A 153 10.29 -3.74 21.60
C THR A 153 10.20 -2.96 22.91
N PRO A 154 10.06 -1.61 22.84
CA PRO A 154 10.06 -0.78 24.03
C PRO A 154 8.87 -1.08 24.96
N PRO A 155 9.03 -0.97 26.29
CA PRO A 155 7.90 -1.01 27.22
C PRO A 155 6.98 0.21 27.04
N GLU A 156 5.75 0.12 27.55
CA GLU A 156 4.77 1.20 27.44
C GLU A 156 5.24 2.51 28.10
N ASP A 157 5.99 2.40 29.20
CA ASP A 157 6.54 3.52 29.97
C ASP A 157 7.99 3.86 29.59
N VAL A 158 8.45 3.46 28.40
CA VAL A 158 9.82 3.69 27.92
C VAL A 158 10.27 5.15 28.04
N SER A 159 11.53 5.35 28.41
CA SER A 159 12.18 6.65 28.34
C SER A 159 12.35 7.06 26.87
N GLN A 160 11.59 8.05 26.40
CA GLN A 160 11.65 8.56 25.04
C GLN A 160 13.07 9.02 24.63
N PRO A 161 13.86 9.73 25.49
CA PRO A 161 15.25 10.03 25.18
C PRO A 161 16.12 8.78 24.96
N HIS A 162 15.91 7.73 25.76
CA HIS A 162 16.69 6.49 25.62
C HIS A 162 16.32 5.72 24.36
N LEU A 163 15.03 5.65 24.03
CA LEU A 163 14.57 5.04 22.78
C LEU A 163 15.13 5.76 21.57
N ALA A 164 15.07 7.10 21.55
CA ALA A 164 15.63 7.90 20.47
C ALA A 164 17.14 7.67 20.31
N ARG A 165 17.87 7.59 21.44
CA ARG A 165 19.32 7.35 21.45
C ARG A 165 19.69 5.95 20.96
N LEU A 166 18.95 4.91 21.38
CA LEU A 166 19.18 3.54 20.90
C LEU A 166 18.80 3.38 19.43
N ARG A 167 17.72 4.04 18.98
CA ARG A 167 17.34 4.08 17.56
C ARG A 167 18.46 4.72 16.72
N ALA A 168 18.97 5.87 17.14
CA ALA A 168 20.07 6.55 16.45
C ALA A 168 21.35 5.70 16.37
N LEU A 169 21.60 4.83 17.35
CA LEU A 169 22.73 3.88 17.32
C LEU A 169 22.59 2.91 16.13
N TRP A 170 21.41 2.27 16.01
CA TRP A 170 21.15 1.29 14.97
C TRP A 170 21.09 1.92 13.59
N GLU A 171 20.47 3.09 13.46
CA GLU A 171 20.49 3.89 12.22
C GLU A 171 21.91 4.32 11.86
N GLY A 172 22.72 4.70 12.85
CA GLY A 172 24.15 4.99 12.69
C GLY A 172 24.96 3.76 12.26
N CYS A 173 24.46 2.54 12.49
CA CYS A 173 25.04 1.29 11.97
C CYS A 173 24.50 0.92 10.56
N GLY A 174 23.67 1.77 9.95
CA GLY A 174 23.09 1.56 8.63
C GLY A 174 21.81 0.73 8.61
N ALA A 175 21.22 0.44 9.77
CA ALA A 175 20.00 -0.36 9.88
C ALA A 175 18.73 0.49 9.81
N THR A 176 17.64 -0.11 9.33
CA THR A 176 16.29 0.46 9.45
C THR A 176 15.65 -0.02 10.74
N VAL A 177 15.30 0.91 11.64
CA VAL A 177 14.73 0.57 12.95
C VAL A 177 13.21 0.53 12.90
N LEU A 178 12.64 -0.58 13.37
CA LEU A 178 11.21 -0.80 13.53
C LEU A 178 10.87 -0.99 15.01
N THR A 179 9.62 -0.68 15.39
CA THR A 179 9.13 -0.89 16.77
C THR A 179 7.88 -1.75 16.77
N MET A 180 7.77 -2.66 17.72
CA MET A 180 6.54 -3.44 17.97
C MET A 180 6.45 -3.93 19.42
N SER A 181 5.32 -4.50 19.82
CA SER A 181 5.19 -5.10 21.15
C SER A 181 5.98 -6.40 21.26
N VAL A 182 6.35 -6.77 22.49
CA VAL A 182 7.07 -8.02 22.81
C VAL A 182 6.31 -9.25 22.32
N ALA A 183 5.01 -9.32 22.62
CA ALA A 183 4.16 -10.43 22.20
C ALA A 183 4.05 -10.54 20.68
N TYR A 184 3.83 -9.40 20.00
CA TYR A 184 3.70 -9.39 18.54
C TYR A 184 5.01 -9.77 17.83
N HIS A 185 6.15 -9.33 18.36
CA HIS A 185 7.46 -9.77 17.86
C HIS A 185 7.55 -11.30 17.85
N ASP A 186 7.30 -11.94 18.99
CA ASP A 186 7.48 -13.38 19.11
C ASP A 186 6.50 -14.16 18.22
N GLU A 187 5.28 -13.65 18.01
CA GLU A 187 4.31 -14.22 17.07
C GLU A 187 4.76 -14.09 15.61
N VAL A 188 5.21 -12.90 15.19
CA VAL A 188 5.70 -12.65 13.83
C VAL A 188 6.93 -13.52 13.54
N LEU A 189 7.88 -13.60 14.47
CA LEU A 189 9.11 -14.36 14.29
C LEU A 189 8.86 -15.88 14.33
N ALA A 190 7.87 -16.34 15.11
CA ALA A 190 7.42 -17.73 15.04
C ALA A 190 7.00 -18.11 13.62
N ALA A 191 6.21 -17.27 12.95
CA ALA A 191 5.72 -17.55 11.61
C ALA A 191 6.75 -17.33 10.49
N THR A 192 7.56 -16.27 10.59
CA THR A 192 8.44 -15.83 9.50
C THR A 192 9.87 -16.37 9.57
N SER A 193 10.29 -16.84 10.75
CA SER A 193 11.65 -17.33 10.99
C SER A 193 11.64 -18.75 11.56
N HIS A 194 10.95 -18.98 12.67
CA HIS A 194 11.06 -20.24 13.41
C HIS A 194 10.42 -21.41 12.68
N LEU A 195 9.16 -21.28 12.23
CA LEU A 195 8.47 -22.34 11.49
C LEU A 195 9.21 -22.74 10.21
N PRO A 196 9.69 -21.80 9.35
CA PRO A 196 10.53 -22.16 8.20
C PRO A 196 11.75 -23.01 8.57
N HIS A 197 12.48 -22.66 9.63
CA HIS A 197 13.63 -23.46 10.08
C HIS A 197 13.19 -24.84 10.57
N LEU A 198 12.11 -24.92 11.35
CA LEU A 198 11.58 -26.19 11.84
C LEU A 198 11.18 -27.12 10.68
N ILE A 199 10.47 -26.60 9.68
CA ILE A 199 10.08 -27.36 8.49
C ILE A 199 11.30 -27.79 7.69
N ALA A 200 12.31 -26.91 7.54
CA ALA A 200 13.55 -27.26 6.85
C ALA A 200 14.30 -28.39 7.57
N PHE A 201 14.47 -28.30 8.90
CA PHE A 201 15.06 -29.38 9.71
C PHE A 201 14.27 -30.68 9.58
N SER A 202 12.94 -30.61 9.74
CA SER A 202 12.05 -31.77 9.66
C SER A 202 12.11 -32.45 8.28
N LEU A 203 12.12 -31.68 7.19
CA LEU A 203 12.21 -32.22 5.83
C LEU A 203 13.56 -32.92 5.58
N VAL A 204 14.67 -32.30 5.99
CA VAL A 204 16.00 -32.90 5.85
C VAL A 204 16.12 -34.18 6.68
N ASP A 205 15.65 -34.17 7.93
CA ASP A 205 15.67 -35.32 8.83
C ASP A 205 14.80 -36.47 8.31
N THR A 206 13.59 -36.16 7.82
CA THR A 206 12.68 -37.15 7.21
C THR A 206 13.35 -37.88 6.05
N LEU A 207 13.95 -37.16 5.12
CA LEU A 207 14.61 -37.76 3.95
C LEU A 207 15.92 -38.48 4.30
N ALA A 208 16.65 -38.00 5.31
CA ALA A 208 17.86 -38.66 5.78
C ALA A 208 17.57 -40.04 6.39
N GLY A 209 16.37 -40.21 6.98
CA GLY A 209 15.89 -41.45 7.58
C GLY A 209 15.32 -42.48 6.61
N GLU A 210 15.18 -42.19 5.31
CA GLU A 210 14.68 -43.15 4.32
C GLU A 210 15.79 -44.12 3.81
N ASP A 211 15.40 -45.36 3.52
CA ASP A 211 16.31 -46.46 3.14
C ASP A 211 17.11 -46.21 1.83
N GLU A 212 16.73 -45.20 1.03
CA GLU A 212 17.37 -44.78 -0.24
C GLU A 212 17.91 -43.33 -0.23
N ASN A 213 18.29 -42.81 0.94
CA ASN A 213 18.69 -41.40 1.12
C ASN A 213 19.71 -40.86 0.08
N MET A 214 20.71 -41.65 -0.32
CA MET A 214 21.75 -41.25 -1.28
C MET A 214 21.20 -41.00 -2.69
N ASP A 215 20.18 -41.73 -3.12
CA ASP A 215 19.54 -41.51 -4.42
C ASP A 215 18.55 -40.34 -4.36
N ILE A 216 17.84 -40.17 -3.24
CA ILE A 216 16.95 -39.01 -3.01
C ILE A 216 17.72 -37.69 -3.08
N PHE A 217 18.87 -37.59 -2.39
CA PHE A 217 19.71 -36.39 -2.45
C PHE A 217 20.39 -36.19 -3.81
N ARG A 218 20.62 -37.26 -4.57
CA ARG A 218 21.21 -37.20 -5.92
C ARG A 218 20.27 -36.55 -6.95
N TYR A 219 18.96 -36.73 -6.80
CA TYR A 219 17.93 -36.13 -7.67
C TYR A 219 17.37 -34.81 -7.13
N ALA A 220 17.83 -34.35 -5.97
CA ALA A 220 17.42 -33.06 -5.42
C ALA A 220 17.83 -31.90 -6.34
N ALA A 221 16.85 -31.19 -6.88
CA ALA A 221 17.06 -30.02 -7.73
C ALA A 221 17.37 -28.75 -6.91
N GLY A 222 17.67 -27.65 -7.61
CA GLY A 222 17.98 -26.35 -6.98
C GLY A 222 16.93 -25.88 -5.95
N GLY A 223 15.65 -26.15 -6.18
CA GLY A 223 14.58 -25.80 -5.25
C GLY A 223 14.69 -26.48 -3.87
N PHE A 224 15.14 -27.74 -3.83
CA PHE A 224 15.37 -28.45 -2.56
C PHE A 224 16.51 -27.82 -1.78
N ARG A 225 17.63 -27.54 -2.47
CA ARG A 225 18.80 -26.87 -1.87
C ARG A 225 18.43 -25.50 -1.31
N ASP A 226 17.67 -24.71 -2.07
CA ASP A 226 17.32 -23.35 -1.67
C ASP A 226 16.34 -23.34 -0.48
N PHE A 227 15.37 -24.26 -0.46
CA PHE A 227 14.43 -24.42 0.65
C PHE A 227 15.10 -24.94 1.93
N THR A 228 16.02 -25.91 1.82
CA THR A 228 16.68 -26.54 2.97
C THR A 228 17.97 -25.84 3.41
N ARG A 229 18.42 -24.80 2.71
CA ARG A 229 19.64 -24.03 3.03
C ARG A 229 19.73 -23.62 4.50
N ILE A 230 18.60 -23.22 5.09
CA ILE A 230 18.52 -22.73 6.47
C ILE A 230 18.62 -23.84 7.53
N ALA A 231 18.46 -25.12 7.16
CA ALA A 231 18.69 -26.25 8.06
C ALA A 231 20.18 -26.48 8.37
N ALA A 232 21.10 -25.78 7.69
CA ALA A 232 22.53 -25.77 8.02
C ALA A 232 22.87 -24.89 9.24
N SER A 233 21.88 -24.20 9.82
CA SER A 233 22.05 -23.32 10.98
C SER A 233 22.38 -24.10 12.26
N ASP A 234 22.94 -23.42 13.27
CA ASP A 234 23.37 -24.05 14.52
C ASP A 234 22.21 -24.71 15.29
N PRO A 235 22.27 -26.03 15.56
CA PRO A 235 21.15 -26.77 16.15
C PRO A 235 20.93 -26.43 17.64
N VAL A 236 21.95 -26.01 18.37
CA VAL A 236 21.82 -25.65 19.80
C VAL A 236 21.11 -24.32 19.93
N MET A 237 21.47 -23.33 19.11
CA MET A 237 20.78 -22.05 19.03
C MET A 237 19.30 -22.22 18.69
N TRP A 238 18.99 -23.04 17.68
CA TRP A 238 17.61 -23.29 17.26
C TRP A 238 16.79 -24.07 18.29
N HIS A 239 17.39 -25.05 18.95
CA HIS A 239 16.79 -25.72 20.11
C HIS A 239 16.36 -24.71 21.19
N ASP A 240 17.23 -23.77 21.53
CA ASP A 240 16.94 -22.75 22.54
C ASP A 240 15.84 -21.79 22.09
N ILE A 241 15.87 -21.33 20.83
CA ILE A 241 14.84 -20.46 20.24
C ILE A 241 13.46 -21.12 20.29
N PHE A 242 13.34 -22.38 19.87
CA PHE A 242 12.05 -23.08 19.87
C PHE A 242 11.47 -23.25 21.28
N LEU A 243 12.33 -23.51 22.27
CA LEU A 243 11.89 -23.68 23.66
C LEU A 243 11.58 -22.35 24.33
N SER A 244 12.29 -21.27 23.99
CA SER A 244 12.04 -19.92 24.51
C SER A 244 10.82 -19.24 23.89
N ASN A 245 10.45 -19.58 22.64
CA ASN A 245 9.23 -19.09 21.98
C ASN A 245 8.19 -20.19 21.75
N ARG A 246 8.09 -21.13 22.70
CA ARG A 246 7.30 -22.37 22.57
C ARG A 246 5.86 -22.11 22.14
N ASP A 247 5.15 -21.23 22.85
CA ASP A 247 3.70 -21.12 22.68
C ASP A 247 3.33 -20.50 21.31
N ALA A 248 4.10 -19.53 20.81
CA ALA A 248 3.87 -18.96 19.48
C ALA A 248 4.28 -19.94 18.36
N VAL A 249 5.37 -20.68 18.56
CA VAL A 249 5.81 -21.74 17.64
C VAL A 249 4.77 -22.84 17.53
N LEU A 250 4.20 -23.31 18.65
CA LEU A 250 3.14 -24.33 18.63
C LEU A 250 1.89 -23.84 17.87
N ARG A 251 1.43 -22.61 18.12
CA ARG A 251 0.28 -22.03 17.40
C ARG A 251 0.47 -22.06 15.88
N VAL A 252 1.66 -21.68 15.40
CA VAL A 252 1.91 -21.65 13.96
C VAL A 252 2.14 -23.05 13.37
N ILE A 253 2.69 -24.00 14.13
CA ILE A 253 2.76 -25.42 13.74
C ILE A 253 1.35 -25.98 13.54
N ASP A 254 0.43 -25.71 14.47
CA ASP A 254 -0.95 -26.19 14.38
C ASP A 254 -1.64 -25.63 13.13
N HIS A 255 -1.46 -24.34 12.85
CA HIS A 255 -1.96 -23.70 11.64
C HIS A 255 -1.38 -24.31 10.37
N PHE A 256 -0.06 -24.51 10.31
CA PHE A 256 0.60 -25.11 9.16
C PHE A 256 0.15 -26.55 8.94
N THR A 257 0.02 -27.33 10.01
CA THR A 257 -0.43 -28.73 9.96
C THR A 257 -1.86 -28.81 9.44
N HIS A 258 -2.74 -27.90 9.88
CA HIS A 258 -4.09 -27.81 9.36
C HIS A 258 -4.12 -27.49 7.85
N ASP A 259 -3.37 -26.48 7.40
CA ASP A 259 -3.29 -26.11 5.99
C ASP A 259 -2.67 -27.23 5.13
N LEU A 260 -1.68 -27.97 5.66
CA LEU A 260 -1.08 -29.12 5.00
C LEU A 260 -2.06 -30.31 4.90
N GLU A 261 -2.86 -30.56 5.93
CA GLU A 261 -3.89 -31.62 5.90
C GLU A 261 -5.00 -31.29 4.88
N GLN A 262 -5.35 -30.01 4.72
CA GLN A 262 -6.26 -29.58 3.64
C GLN A 262 -5.69 -29.91 2.27
N LEU A 263 -4.41 -29.60 2.02
CA LEU A 263 -3.73 -29.94 0.77
C LEU A 263 -3.65 -31.45 0.56
N ARG A 264 -3.29 -32.21 1.59
CA ARG A 264 -3.24 -33.68 1.56
C ARG A 264 -4.60 -34.26 1.19
N THR A 265 -5.68 -33.76 1.79
CA THR A 265 -7.05 -34.17 1.49
C THR A 265 -7.46 -33.81 0.07
N ALA A 266 -7.14 -32.60 -0.40
CA ALA A 266 -7.42 -32.17 -1.77
C ALA A 266 -6.69 -33.06 -2.80
N ILE A 267 -5.43 -33.41 -2.55
CA ILE A 267 -4.67 -34.35 -3.39
C ILE A 267 -5.33 -35.73 -3.40
N ALA A 268 -5.65 -36.28 -2.22
CA ALA A 268 -6.26 -37.60 -2.10
C ALA A 268 -7.61 -37.68 -2.83
N ASN A 269 -8.37 -36.58 -2.85
CA ASN A 269 -9.66 -36.49 -3.51
C ASN A 269 -9.60 -36.00 -4.96
N GLN A 270 -8.40 -35.69 -5.48
CA GLN A 270 -8.22 -35.05 -6.80
C GLN A 270 -9.01 -33.73 -6.96
N ASP A 271 -9.17 -32.97 -5.88
CA ASP A 271 -9.86 -31.67 -5.87
C ASP A 271 -8.99 -30.57 -6.49
N SER A 272 -9.05 -30.49 -7.82
CA SER A 272 -8.31 -29.51 -8.63
C SER A 272 -8.63 -28.06 -8.23
N ALA A 273 -9.89 -27.76 -7.88
CA ALA A 273 -10.32 -26.40 -7.57
C ALA A 273 -9.65 -25.89 -6.28
N THR A 274 -9.62 -26.72 -5.23
CA THR A 274 -8.92 -26.37 -3.98
C THR A 274 -7.42 -26.21 -4.19
N LEU A 275 -6.79 -27.10 -4.98
CA LEU A 275 -5.36 -27.00 -5.26
C LEU A 275 -5.01 -25.70 -6.00
N LEU A 276 -5.72 -25.39 -7.09
CA LEU A 276 -5.51 -24.16 -7.86
C LEU A 276 -5.74 -22.90 -7.01
N ARG A 277 -6.76 -22.90 -6.15
CA ARG A 277 -7.03 -21.80 -5.22
C ARG A 277 -5.88 -21.58 -4.24
N VAL A 278 -5.41 -22.64 -3.57
CA VAL A 278 -4.30 -22.54 -2.60
C VAL A 278 -3.00 -22.12 -3.29
N PHE A 279 -2.68 -22.68 -4.45
CA PHE A 279 -1.46 -22.34 -5.19
C PHE A 279 -1.49 -20.91 -5.74
N SER A 280 -2.64 -20.47 -6.26
CA SER A 280 -2.80 -19.09 -6.76
C SER A 280 -2.65 -18.08 -5.63
N ARG A 281 -3.25 -18.35 -4.46
CA ARG A 281 -3.08 -17.51 -3.26
C ARG A 281 -1.61 -17.48 -2.80
N ALA A 282 -0.93 -18.63 -2.78
CA ALA A 282 0.48 -18.70 -2.40
C ALA A 282 1.39 -17.95 -3.39
N LYS A 283 1.13 -18.08 -4.70
CA LYS A 283 1.84 -17.34 -5.76
C LYS A 283 1.64 -15.83 -5.58
N ALA A 284 0.39 -15.38 -5.46
CA ALA A 284 0.06 -13.97 -5.26
C ALA A 284 0.72 -13.40 -4.01
N ALA A 285 0.64 -14.10 -2.87
CA ALA A 285 1.29 -13.69 -1.63
C ALA A 285 2.83 -13.57 -1.79
N ARG A 286 3.46 -14.49 -2.53
CA ARG A 286 4.90 -14.44 -2.82
C ARG A 286 5.27 -13.30 -3.76
N GLU A 287 4.52 -13.08 -4.83
CA GLU A 287 4.76 -11.98 -5.76
C GLU A 287 4.63 -10.64 -5.05
N HIS A 288 3.61 -10.52 -4.22
CA HIS A 288 3.39 -9.36 -3.38
C HIS A 288 4.53 -9.15 -2.36
N PHE A 289 4.98 -10.20 -1.69
CA PHE A 289 6.16 -10.15 -0.82
C PHE A 289 7.44 -9.77 -1.59
N SER A 290 7.61 -10.27 -2.82
CA SER A 290 8.77 -9.97 -3.67
C SER A 290 8.77 -8.51 -4.10
N LYS A 291 7.61 -7.99 -4.51
CA LYS A 291 7.42 -6.57 -4.77
C LYS A 291 7.68 -5.75 -3.49
N MET A 292 7.29 -6.25 -2.30
CA MET A 292 7.57 -5.59 -1.01
C MET A 292 9.06 -5.51 -0.69
N LEU A 293 9.81 -6.55 -1.02
CA LEU A 293 11.26 -6.57 -0.86
C LEU A 293 12.00 -5.74 -1.91
N SER A 294 11.49 -5.63 -3.14
CA SER A 294 12.07 -4.77 -4.18
C SER A 294 11.70 -3.29 -4.02
N GLY A 295 10.93 -2.93 -2.98
CA GLY A 295 10.41 -1.58 -2.79
C GLY A 295 9.32 -1.19 -3.81
N GLN A 296 8.79 -2.15 -4.58
CA GLN A 296 7.77 -1.93 -5.63
C GLN A 296 6.35 -2.33 -5.21
N ALA A 297 6.16 -3.08 -4.13
CA ALA A 297 4.87 -3.19 -3.44
C ALA A 297 5.03 -2.62 -2.05
N TYR A 298 4.02 -1.91 -1.59
CA TYR A 298 4.13 -1.10 -0.39
C TYR A 298 5.24 -0.06 -0.51
N VAL A 299 4.90 1.04 -1.18
CA VAL A 299 5.36 2.34 -0.71
C VAL A 299 4.76 2.53 0.69
N THR A 300 5.35 1.85 1.68
CA THR A 300 5.16 2.16 3.09
C THR A 300 6.36 3.00 3.49
N ASN A 301 6.03 4.19 3.95
CA ASN A 301 6.86 5.37 4.06
C ASN A 301 7.19 5.97 2.69
N ASN A 302 6.46 7.03 2.34
CA ASN A 302 6.95 8.39 2.10
C ASN A 302 8.48 8.62 2.25
N SER A 303 9.32 7.78 1.69
CA SER A 303 10.70 8.14 1.42
C SER A 303 10.62 9.08 0.22
N GLU A 304 10.61 10.38 0.50
CA GLU A 304 11.40 11.48 -0.09
C GLU A 304 11.94 11.37 -1.53
N LYS A 305 11.47 10.45 -2.38
CA LYS A 305 11.75 10.48 -3.82
C LYS A 305 10.80 11.51 -4.42
N GLN A 306 11.23 12.76 -4.38
CA GLN A 306 10.61 13.85 -5.12
C GLN A 306 10.74 13.55 -6.61
N VAL A 307 9.76 12.85 -7.18
CA VAL A 307 9.65 12.73 -8.63
C VAL A 307 9.33 14.12 -9.18
N THR A 308 10.16 14.59 -10.10
CA THR A 308 10.02 15.91 -10.72
C THR A 308 9.88 15.73 -12.23
N PHE A 309 8.87 16.36 -12.83
CA PHE A 309 8.71 16.40 -14.27
C PHE A 309 9.39 17.64 -14.86
N ARG A 310 10.23 17.43 -15.86
CA ARG A 310 10.78 18.49 -16.73
C ARG A 310 10.00 18.49 -18.02
N LEU A 311 9.47 19.65 -18.39
CA LEU A 311 8.57 19.79 -19.52
C LEU A 311 9.13 20.85 -20.47
N GLN A 312 9.50 20.44 -21.68
CA GLN A 312 9.99 21.36 -22.70
C GLN A 312 8.82 21.96 -23.49
N PRO A 313 8.91 23.24 -23.89
CA PRO A 313 7.83 23.93 -24.59
C PRO A 313 7.58 23.35 -25.99
N GLY A 314 6.31 23.34 -26.39
CA GLY A 314 5.88 22.93 -27.73
C GLY A 314 5.73 21.42 -27.91
N GLY A 315 5.31 21.04 -29.12
CA GLY A 315 4.91 19.68 -29.48
C GLY A 315 3.61 19.67 -30.27
N ALA A 316 3.30 18.55 -30.91
CA ALA A 316 2.02 18.30 -31.54
C ALA A 316 1.57 16.89 -31.13
N ILE A 317 0.28 16.74 -30.82
CA ILE A 317 -0.25 15.49 -30.31
C ILE A 317 -0.76 14.66 -31.47
N THR A 318 -0.13 13.51 -31.69
CA THR A 318 -0.48 12.62 -32.80
C THR A 318 -0.44 11.16 -32.35
N GLY A 319 -1.21 10.32 -33.05
CA GLY A 319 -1.18 8.88 -32.85
C GLY A 319 -2.55 8.26 -32.66
N ASP A 320 -2.53 6.98 -32.29
CA ASP A 320 -3.69 6.16 -32.01
C ASP A 320 -3.38 5.39 -30.71
N ILE A 321 -4.03 5.79 -29.62
CA ILE A 321 -3.70 5.33 -28.27
C ILE A 321 -4.92 4.86 -27.50
N ARG A 322 -4.69 4.02 -26.49
CA ARG A 322 -5.67 3.66 -25.46
C ARG A 322 -5.05 4.02 -24.11
N VAL A 323 -5.70 4.89 -23.35
CA VAL A 323 -5.28 5.20 -21.97
C VAL A 323 -5.72 4.07 -21.01
N PRO A 324 -5.18 4.01 -19.77
CA PRO A 324 -5.56 3.00 -18.80
C PRO A 324 -7.07 2.97 -18.52
N GLY A 325 -7.54 1.81 -18.07
CA GLY A 325 -8.96 1.57 -17.83
C GLY A 325 -9.54 2.42 -16.70
N ASP A 326 -10.86 2.59 -16.75
CA ASP A 326 -11.62 3.29 -15.72
C ASP A 326 -11.43 2.62 -14.34
N LYS A 327 -10.92 3.43 -13.40
CA LYS A 327 -10.69 3.01 -12.01
C LYS A 327 -11.95 2.53 -11.32
N SER A 328 -13.07 3.25 -11.50
CA SER A 328 -14.35 2.94 -10.86
C SER A 328 -14.94 1.63 -11.36
N MET A 329 -14.83 1.35 -12.66
CA MET A 329 -15.21 0.08 -13.27
C MET A 329 -14.26 -1.05 -12.90
N SER A 330 -12.96 -0.79 -12.79
CA SER A 330 -11.97 -1.78 -12.36
C SER A 330 -12.33 -2.34 -10.98
N HIS A 331 -12.63 -1.48 -9.99
CA HIS A 331 -13.13 -1.92 -8.68
C HIS A 331 -14.39 -2.81 -8.78
N ARG A 332 -15.39 -2.37 -9.55
CA ARG A 332 -16.69 -3.04 -9.66
C ARG A 332 -16.62 -4.34 -10.45
N SER A 333 -15.73 -4.45 -11.43
CA SER A 333 -15.51 -5.67 -12.20
C SER A 333 -15.02 -6.80 -11.30
N ILE A 334 -14.09 -6.50 -10.38
CA ILE A 334 -13.64 -7.44 -9.35
C ILE A 334 -14.80 -7.77 -8.40
N MET A 335 -15.46 -6.76 -7.84
CA MET A 335 -16.52 -6.95 -6.84
C MET A 335 -17.66 -7.81 -7.36
N LEU A 336 -18.20 -7.46 -8.53
CA LEU A 336 -19.35 -8.16 -9.10
C LEU A 336 -18.93 -9.50 -9.71
N GLY A 337 -17.76 -9.58 -10.35
CA GLY A 337 -17.21 -10.83 -10.86
C GLY A 337 -16.96 -11.87 -9.77
N ALA A 338 -16.52 -11.44 -8.59
CA ALA A 338 -16.33 -12.30 -7.42
C ALA A 338 -17.65 -12.86 -6.88
N LEU A 339 -18.72 -12.07 -6.91
CA LEU A 339 -20.05 -12.43 -6.40
C LEU A 339 -20.93 -13.15 -7.43
N ALA A 340 -20.49 -13.21 -8.69
CA ALA A 340 -21.24 -13.81 -9.77
C ALA A 340 -21.16 -15.34 -9.80
N ASP A 341 -22.17 -15.97 -10.39
CA ASP A 341 -22.14 -17.38 -10.74
C ASP A 341 -21.35 -17.54 -12.06
N GLY A 342 -20.20 -18.23 -12.01
CA GLY A 342 -19.36 -18.54 -13.17
C GLY A 342 -18.02 -17.81 -13.21
N VAL A 343 -17.39 -17.76 -14.38
CA VAL A 343 -16.07 -17.13 -14.59
C VAL A 343 -16.25 -15.80 -15.31
N THR A 344 -15.76 -14.72 -14.71
CA THR A 344 -15.73 -13.37 -15.30
C THR A 344 -14.34 -13.09 -15.84
N GLU A 345 -14.23 -12.75 -17.13
CA GLU A 345 -12.97 -12.29 -17.73
C GLU A 345 -12.99 -10.78 -17.90
N VAL A 346 -11.97 -10.11 -17.38
CA VAL A 346 -11.81 -8.65 -17.43
C VAL A 346 -10.59 -8.33 -18.27
N LYS A 347 -10.74 -7.42 -19.24
CA LYS A 347 -9.66 -6.81 -20.03
C LYS A 347 -9.61 -5.31 -19.73
N GLY A 348 -8.45 -4.69 -19.94
CA GLY A 348 -8.27 -3.26 -19.67
C GLY A 348 -8.37 -2.90 -18.19
N PHE A 349 -8.22 -3.86 -17.27
CA PHE A 349 -8.22 -3.62 -15.84
C PHE A 349 -7.10 -2.64 -15.46
N LEU A 350 -7.44 -1.63 -14.65
CA LEU A 350 -6.44 -0.70 -14.14
C LEU A 350 -5.62 -1.36 -13.04
N GLU A 351 -4.33 -1.61 -13.29
CA GLU A 351 -3.38 -2.15 -12.31
C GLU A 351 -2.85 -1.07 -11.34
N GLY A 352 -3.72 -0.15 -10.92
CA GLY A 352 -3.41 0.86 -9.91
C GLY A 352 -3.53 0.29 -8.49
N GLU A 353 -2.79 0.89 -7.54
CA GLU A 353 -2.72 0.45 -6.14
C GLU A 353 -4.11 0.19 -5.52
N ASP A 354 -5.04 1.12 -5.75
CA ASP A 354 -6.42 1.04 -5.26
C ASP A 354 -7.18 -0.20 -5.78
N SER A 355 -7.07 -0.47 -7.08
CA SER A 355 -7.76 -1.60 -7.72
C SER A 355 -7.10 -2.93 -7.35
N LEU A 356 -5.78 -2.94 -7.19
CA LEU A 356 -5.04 -4.09 -6.67
C LEU A 356 -5.41 -4.42 -5.22
N ALA A 357 -5.61 -3.41 -4.36
CA ALA A 357 -6.06 -3.62 -2.98
C ALA A 357 -7.46 -4.25 -2.94
N THR A 358 -8.35 -3.88 -3.86
CA THR A 358 -9.66 -4.52 -4.01
C THR A 358 -9.53 -5.99 -4.43
N LEU A 359 -8.68 -6.27 -5.42
CA LEU A 359 -8.41 -7.62 -5.89
C LEU A 359 -7.84 -8.50 -4.76
N GLN A 360 -6.89 -7.99 -3.98
CA GLN A 360 -6.31 -8.70 -2.86
C GLN A 360 -7.36 -9.00 -1.77
N ALA A 361 -8.22 -8.04 -1.44
CA ALA A 361 -9.28 -8.26 -0.45
C ALA A 361 -10.22 -9.41 -0.84
N PHE A 362 -10.56 -9.57 -2.12
CA PHE A 362 -11.37 -10.72 -2.56
C PHE A 362 -10.60 -12.05 -2.53
N ARG A 363 -9.29 -12.05 -2.80
CA ARG A 363 -8.45 -13.25 -2.60
C ARG A 363 -8.42 -13.68 -1.12
N ASP A 364 -8.32 -12.70 -0.22
CA ASP A 364 -8.31 -12.95 1.23
C ASP A 364 -9.65 -13.50 1.72
N MET A 365 -10.75 -13.18 1.00
CA MET A 365 -12.09 -13.74 1.21
C MET A 365 -12.38 -15.01 0.41
N GLY A 366 -11.35 -15.67 -0.14
CA GLY A 366 -11.45 -17.02 -0.72
C GLY A 366 -11.77 -17.08 -2.21
N VAL A 367 -11.82 -15.95 -2.92
CA VAL A 367 -12.08 -15.90 -4.36
C VAL A 367 -10.80 -16.24 -5.14
N THR A 368 -10.91 -17.13 -6.12
CA THR A 368 -9.78 -17.42 -7.02
C THR A 368 -9.74 -16.38 -8.12
N ILE A 369 -8.67 -15.59 -8.16
CA ILE A 369 -8.45 -14.55 -9.17
C ILE A 369 -7.07 -14.75 -9.81
N GLU A 370 -7.04 -15.03 -11.10
CA GLU A 370 -5.83 -15.08 -11.94
C GLU A 370 -5.52 -13.68 -12.49
N GLY A 371 -4.24 -13.37 -12.69
CA GLY A 371 -3.77 -12.02 -13.05
C GLY A 371 -3.65 -11.08 -11.83
N PRO A 372 -3.62 -9.75 -12.03
CA PRO A 372 -3.66 -9.10 -13.33
C PRO A 372 -2.36 -9.34 -14.12
N ASP A 373 -2.51 -9.51 -15.43
CA ASP A 373 -1.41 -9.61 -16.40
C ASP A 373 -1.72 -8.70 -17.59
N ASP A 374 -1.10 -7.52 -17.67
CA ASP A 374 -1.32 -6.51 -18.73
C ASP A 374 -2.80 -6.14 -18.89
N GLY A 375 -3.44 -5.83 -17.76
CA GLY A 375 -4.85 -5.48 -17.67
C GLY A 375 -5.82 -6.65 -17.87
N PHE A 376 -5.34 -7.89 -18.00
CA PHE A 376 -6.19 -9.08 -18.01
C PHE A 376 -6.36 -9.68 -16.62
N VAL A 377 -7.60 -9.92 -16.19
CA VAL A 377 -7.95 -10.59 -14.92
C VAL A 377 -9.00 -11.66 -15.20
N ARG A 378 -8.84 -12.86 -14.63
CA ARG A 378 -9.88 -13.90 -14.64
C ARG A 378 -10.35 -14.19 -13.22
N ILE A 379 -11.63 -13.97 -12.98
CA ILE A 379 -12.26 -14.10 -11.67
C ILE A 379 -13.17 -15.33 -11.68
N HIS A 380 -12.89 -16.28 -10.80
CA HIS A 380 -13.76 -17.42 -10.57
C HIS A 380 -14.75 -17.04 -9.48
N GLY A 381 -15.94 -16.61 -9.90
CA GLY A 381 -16.99 -16.14 -9.01
C GLY A 381 -17.46 -17.24 -8.06
N VAL A 382 -17.72 -16.85 -6.82
CA VAL A 382 -18.13 -17.75 -5.73
C VAL A 382 -19.64 -17.68 -5.48
N GLY A 383 -20.38 -16.89 -6.26
CA GLY A 383 -21.78 -16.59 -6.03
C GLY A 383 -22.00 -15.65 -4.84
N MET A 384 -23.23 -15.16 -4.70
CA MET A 384 -23.60 -14.12 -3.71
C MET A 384 -23.23 -14.49 -2.26
N HIS A 385 -23.26 -15.77 -1.91
CA HIS A 385 -23.04 -16.28 -0.56
C HIS A 385 -21.76 -17.12 -0.40
N GLY A 386 -20.85 -17.08 -1.39
CA GLY A 386 -19.64 -17.92 -1.37
C GLY A 386 -18.40 -17.28 -0.77
N LEU A 387 -18.45 -15.99 -0.36
CA LEU A 387 -17.33 -15.34 0.30
C LEU A 387 -17.03 -16.00 1.65
N GLN A 388 -15.74 -16.03 2.00
CA GLN A 388 -15.24 -16.58 3.26
C GLN A 388 -14.69 -15.47 4.15
N GLY A 389 -14.80 -15.67 5.46
CA GLY A 389 -14.24 -14.72 6.43
C GLY A 389 -12.73 -14.57 6.27
N PRO A 390 -12.20 -13.34 6.15
CA PRO A 390 -10.76 -13.14 6.01
C PRO A 390 -10.04 -13.51 7.32
N ARG A 391 -8.80 -13.99 7.21
CA ARG A 391 -7.98 -14.39 8.39
C ARG A 391 -7.52 -13.20 9.25
N GLY A 392 -7.63 -11.98 8.75
CA GLY A 392 -7.22 -10.75 9.43
C GLY A 392 -7.85 -9.51 8.77
N PRO A 393 -7.43 -8.30 9.17
CA PRO A 393 -7.94 -7.06 8.58
C PRO A 393 -7.69 -6.97 7.07
N LEU A 394 -8.68 -6.47 6.33
CA LEU A 394 -8.56 -6.16 4.92
C LEU A 394 -7.92 -4.78 4.77
N TYR A 395 -6.67 -4.75 4.31
CA TYR A 395 -5.93 -3.51 4.06
C TYR A 395 -6.24 -2.97 2.67
N LEU A 396 -6.79 -1.75 2.60
CA LEU A 396 -7.30 -1.15 1.37
C LEU A 396 -6.42 -0.02 0.82
N GLY A 397 -5.19 0.15 1.33
CA GLY A 397 -4.28 1.22 0.92
C GLY A 397 -4.89 2.60 1.10
N ASN A 398 -4.88 3.42 0.04
CA ASN A 398 -5.52 4.74 0.00
C ASN A 398 -6.97 4.71 -0.53
N SER A 399 -7.49 3.54 -0.91
CA SER A 399 -8.73 3.45 -1.69
C SER A 399 -10.00 3.75 -0.89
N GLY A 400 -10.41 5.01 -0.90
CA GLY A 400 -11.70 5.42 -0.33
C GLY A 400 -12.91 4.79 -1.04
N THR A 401 -12.79 4.50 -2.34
CA THR A 401 -13.82 3.77 -3.09
C THR A 401 -13.96 2.35 -2.57
N ALA A 402 -12.85 1.60 -2.46
CA ALA A 402 -12.89 0.22 -1.94
C ALA A 402 -13.48 0.19 -0.53
N MET A 403 -12.98 1.01 0.39
CA MET A 403 -13.42 1.07 1.79
C MET A 403 -14.94 1.25 1.93
N ARG A 404 -15.52 2.19 1.17
CA ARG A 404 -16.96 2.48 1.24
C ARG A 404 -17.83 1.43 0.60
N LEU A 405 -17.41 0.85 -0.54
CA LEU A 405 -18.17 -0.20 -1.20
C LEU A 405 -18.08 -1.53 -0.41
N PHE A 406 -16.91 -1.85 0.14
CA PHE A 406 -16.75 -3.00 1.04
C PHE A 406 -17.59 -2.84 2.31
N ALA A 407 -17.73 -1.64 2.88
CA ALA A 407 -18.60 -1.46 4.04
C ALA A 407 -20.04 -1.94 3.78
N GLY A 408 -20.60 -1.64 2.60
CA GLY A 408 -21.92 -2.13 2.20
C GLY A 408 -21.96 -3.62 1.92
N LEU A 409 -20.97 -4.13 1.18
CA LEU A 409 -20.89 -5.56 0.85
C LEU A 409 -20.72 -6.45 2.08
N LEU A 410 -19.84 -6.05 3.01
CA LEU A 410 -19.45 -6.83 4.18
C LEU A 410 -20.47 -6.74 5.31
N ALA A 411 -21.26 -5.66 5.37
CA ALA A 411 -22.37 -5.54 6.33
C ALA A 411 -23.41 -6.66 6.23
N ALA A 412 -23.47 -7.33 5.06
CA ALA A 412 -24.41 -8.41 4.80
C ALA A 412 -23.80 -9.83 4.92
N GLN A 413 -22.51 -9.95 5.24
CA GLN A 413 -21.83 -11.25 5.24
C GLN A 413 -22.05 -12.01 6.56
N PRO A 414 -21.96 -13.36 6.56
CA PRO A 414 -22.15 -14.16 7.76
C PRO A 414 -20.94 -14.14 8.73
N PHE A 415 -19.89 -13.39 8.41
CA PHE A 415 -18.62 -13.35 9.16
C PHE A 415 -18.23 -11.92 9.54
N ASP A 416 -17.44 -11.81 10.61
CA ASP A 416 -16.87 -10.54 11.05
C ASP A 416 -15.75 -10.11 10.09
N SER A 417 -15.59 -8.81 9.90
CA SER A 417 -14.52 -8.23 9.09
C SER A 417 -14.02 -6.92 9.67
N GLU A 418 -12.74 -6.62 9.42
CA GLU A 418 -12.12 -5.35 9.78
C GLU A 418 -11.55 -4.70 8.51
N LEU A 419 -11.91 -3.46 8.24
CA LEU A 419 -11.39 -2.69 7.11
C LEU A 419 -10.41 -1.63 7.61
N THR A 420 -9.22 -1.60 7.03
CA THR A 420 -8.15 -0.64 7.38
C THR A 420 -7.48 -0.06 6.13
N GLY A 421 -6.64 0.95 6.30
CA GLY A 421 -5.98 1.68 5.21
C GLY A 421 -4.68 2.34 5.65
N ASP A 422 -4.06 3.07 4.73
CA ASP A 422 -2.91 3.91 5.06
C ASP A 422 -3.29 5.07 6.01
N ALA A 423 -2.30 5.90 6.37
CA ALA A 423 -2.52 7.05 7.26
C ALA A 423 -3.50 8.08 6.68
N SER A 424 -3.53 8.26 5.36
CA SER A 424 -4.42 9.21 4.68
C SER A 424 -5.86 8.70 4.66
N LEU A 425 -6.10 7.44 4.31
CA LEU A 425 -7.42 6.81 4.34
C LEU A 425 -7.96 6.71 5.77
N SER A 426 -7.10 6.40 6.74
CA SER A 426 -7.47 6.32 8.16
C SER A 426 -7.89 7.68 8.76
N GLY A 427 -7.54 8.79 8.12
CA GLY A 427 -8.03 10.12 8.50
C GLY A 427 -9.44 10.45 8.00
N ARG A 428 -9.98 9.67 7.05
CA ARG A 428 -11.22 10.03 6.33
C ARG A 428 -12.46 9.56 7.10
N PRO A 429 -13.51 10.40 7.23
CA PRO A 429 -14.74 10.01 7.88
C PRO A 429 -15.51 8.97 7.06
N MET A 430 -16.07 8.00 7.77
CA MET A 430 -16.85 6.86 7.26
C MET A 430 -18.31 6.88 7.73
N GLY A 431 -18.71 7.85 8.56
CA GLY A 431 -20.11 8.00 9.02
C GLY A 431 -21.13 8.05 7.88
N ARG A 432 -20.78 8.71 6.76
CA ARG A 432 -21.65 8.81 5.57
C ARG A 432 -22.08 7.46 4.97
N VAL A 433 -21.32 6.38 5.21
CA VAL A 433 -21.72 5.01 4.83
C VAL A 433 -22.13 4.19 6.04
N ALA A 434 -21.46 4.35 7.19
CA ALA A 434 -21.75 3.55 8.38
C ALA A 434 -23.15 3.85 8.96
N ASP A 435 -23.57 5.11 8.97
CA ASP A 435 -24.85 5.51 9.57
C ASP A 435 -26.07 4.96 8.81
N PRO A 436 -26.18 5.08 7.48
CA PRO A 436 -27.29 4.44 6.76
C PRO A 436 -27.20 2.91 6.78
N LEU A 437 -26.01 2.30 6.83
CA LEU A 437 -25.89 0.85 7.02
C LEU A 437 -26.40 0.40 8.41
N ARG A 438 -26.12 1.16 9.47
CA ARG A 438 -26.69 0.92 10.80
C ARG A 438 -28.21 1.04 10.79
N ALA A 439 -28.76 1.99 10.02
CA ALA A 439 -30.21 2.09 9.80
C ALA A 439 -30.81 0.88 9.06
N MET A 440 -30.02 0.21 8.21
CA MET A 440 -30.39 -1.09 7.61
C MET A 440 -30.26 -2.28 8.58
N GLY A 441 -29.74 -2.08 9.80
CA GLY A 441 -29.53 -3.15 10.78
C GLY A 441 -28.10 -3.69 10.86
N ALA A 442 -27.14 -3.08 10.16
CA ALA A 442 -25.74 -3.47 10.28
C ALA A 442 -25.14 -3.06 11.63
N VAL A 443 -24.21 -3.87 12.15
CA VAL A 443 -23.44 -3.55 13.35
C VAL A 443 -22.02 -3.19 12.93
N ILE A 444 -21.71 -1.90 12.96
CA ILE A 444 -20.43 -1.34 12.50
C ILE A 444 -19.86 -0.45 13.58
N ASP A 445 -18.69 -0.82 14.10
CA ASP A 445 -17.89 0.01 15.00
C ASP A 445 -16.82 0.77 14.22
N THR A 446 -16.62 2.04 14.58
CA THR A 446 -15.63 2.94 13.98
C THR A 446 -14.67 3.42 15.06
N ALA A 447 -13.44 3.76 14.68
CA ALA A 447 -12.56 4.51 15.56
C ALA A 447 -13.11 5.93 15.87
N GLU A 448 -12.44 6.63 16.78
CA GLU A 448 -12.79 8.00 17.17
C GLU A 448 -12.97 8.93 15.94
N GLY A 449 -14.02 9.74 15.97
CA GLY A 449 -14.37 10.63 14.85
C GLY A 449 -15.03 9.92 13.65
N GLY A 450 -15.46 8.66 13.80
CA GLY A 450 -16.14 7.91 12.76
C GLY A 450 -15.21 7.49 11.62
N ARG A 451 -13.97 7.11 11.96
CA ARG A 451 -12.88 6.82 11.01
C ARG A 451 -12.51 5.33 11.00
N PRO A 452 -11.72 4.86 10.01
CA PRO A 452 -11.11 3.54 10.07
C PRO A 452 -10.19 3.38 11.30
N PRO A 453 -9.93 2.15 11.76
CA PRO A 453 -10.47 0.89 11.24
C PRO A 453 -11.99 0.76 11.45
N LEU A 454 -12.67 0.14 10.47
CA LEU A 454 -14.09 -0.21 10.56
C LEU A 454 -14.21 -1.68 10.94
N LYS A 455 -14.85 -1.97 12.07
CA LYS A 455 -15.15 -3.35 12.48
C LYS A 455 -16.62 -3.64 12.19
N ILE A 456 -16.86 -4.54 11.26
CA ILE A 456 -18.19 -4.91 10.78
C ILE A 456 -18.50 -6.30 11.31
N ARG A 457 -19.56 -6.41 12.12
CA ARG A 457 -19.98 -7.68 12.69
C ARG A 457 -20.88 -8.42 11.71
N GLY A 458 -20.57 -9.68 11.45
CA GLY A 458 -21.32 -10.53 10.52
C GLY A 458 -22.61 -11.07 11.10
N GLY A 459 -23.34 -11.79 10.26
CA GLY A 459 -24.53 -12.55 10.64
C GLY A 459 -25.76 -11.69 10.98
N GLN A 460 -25.76 -10.42 10.57
CA GLN A 460 -26.91 -9.53 10.71
C GLN A 460 -27.91 -9.75 9.56
N THR A 461 -29.20 -9.61 9.84
CA THR A 461 -30.24 -9.56 8.80
C THR A 461 -30.49 -8.10 8.44
N LEU A 462 -30.05 -7.68 7.25
CA LEU A 462 -30.29 -6.32 6.78
C LEU A 462 -31.72 -6.14 6.30
N GLN A 463 -32.31 -4.99 6.59
CA GLN A 463 -33.62 -4.55 6.10
C GLN A 463 -33.41 -3.47 5.03
N GLY A 464 -34.14 -3.59 3.91
CA GLY A 464 -34.13 -2.58 2.87
C GLY A 464 -34.71 -1.26 3.38
N ILE A 465 -34.09 -0.15 2.97
CA ILE A 465 -34.52 1.20 3.37
C ILE A 465 -34.75 2.10 2.15
N HIS A 466 -35.51 3.16 2.34
CA HIS A 466 -35.48 4.34 1.47
C HIS A 466 -34.56 5.39 2.09
N TYR A 467 -33.50 5.77 1.39
CA TYR A 467 -32.52 6.72 1.87
C TYR A 467 -32.47 7.97 1.00
N GLU A 468 -32.95 9.09 1.54
CA GLU A 468 -32.75 10.41 0.95
C GLU A 468 -31.34 10.89 1.29
N MET A 469 -30.47 10.94 0.28
CA MET A 469 -29.07 11.23 0.49
C MET A 469 -28.85 12.72 0.76
N PRO A 470 -28.25 13.13 1.90
CA PRO A 470 -28.12 14.55 2.23
C PRO A 470 -27.18 15.33 1.30
N VAL A 471 -26.18 14.64 0.74
CA VAL A 471 -25.14 15.22 -0.14
C VAL A 471 -24.85 14.23 -1.26
N ALA A 472 -24.80 14.70 -2.51
CA ALA A 472 -24.52 13.87 -3.68
C ALA A 472 -23.22 13.05 -3.51
N SER A 473 -23.34 11.71 -3.51
CA SER A 473 -22.20 10.80 -3.40
C SER A 473 -22.46 9.44 -4.04
N ALA A 474 -21.79 9.19 -5.18
CA ALA A 474 -21.86 7.90 -5.85
C ALA A 474 -21.39 6.73 -4.96
N GLN A 475 -20.44 6.97 -4.06
CA GLN A 475 -19.91 5.94 -3.16
C GLN A 475 -20.93 5.54 -2.08
N VAL A 476 -21.69 6.50 -1.54
CA VAL A 476 -22.75 6.21 -0.56
C VAL A 476 -23.89 5.45 -1.24
N LYS A 477 -24.35 5.92 -2.42
CA LYS A 477 -25.32 5.19 -3.23
C LYS A 477 -24.86 3.75 -3.52
N SER A 478 -23.65 3.59 -4.02
CA SER A 478 -23.08 2.27 -4.34
C SER A 478 -23.02 1.35 -3.11
N CYS A 479 -22.58 1.87 -1.97
CA CYS A 479 -22.54 1.15 -0.71
C CYS A 479 -23.91 0.59 -0.33
N LEU A 480 -24.96 1.42 -0.37
CA LEU A 480 -26.31 1.00 0.01
C LEU A 480 -26.93 0.07 -1.01
N LEU A 481 -26.70 0.26 -2.31
CA LEU A 481 -27.17 -0.68 -3.33
C LEU A 481 -26.49 -2.06 -3.20
N LEU A 482 -25.19 -2.11 -2.89
CA LEU A 482 -24.47 -3.36 -2.63
C LEU A 482 -24.99 -4.08 -1.38
N ALA A 483 -25.23 -3.36 -0.28
CA ALA A 483 -25.90 -3.93 0.90
C ALA A 483 -27.32 -4.40 0.58
N GLY A 484 -28.03 -3.64 -0.26
CA GLY A 484 -29.38 -3.92 -0.71
C GLY A 484 -29.53 -5.19 -1.56
N LEU A 485 -28.45 -5.72 -2.14
CA LEU A 485 -28.48 -7.02 -2.82
C LEU A 485 -28.81 -8.18 -1.87
N TYR A 486 -28.50 -8.01 -0.58
CA TYR A 486 -28.67 -9.00 0.47
C TYR A 486 -29.83 -8.69 1.44
N ALA A 487 -30.33 -7.45 1.45
CA ALA A 487 -31.31 -7.01 2.42
C ALA A 487 -32.72 -7.59 2.14
N GLU A 488 -33.51 -7.78 3.20
CA GLU A 488 -34.92 -8.12 3.06
C GLU A 488 -35.70 -6.92 2.50
N GLY A 489 -36.45 -7.14 1.42
CA GLY A 489 -37.25 -6.10 0.78
C GLY A 489 -36.48 -5.29 -0.27
N SER A 490 -36.84 -4.00 -0.42
CA SER A 490 -36.24 -3.11 -1.41
C SER A 490 -35.40 -2.04 -0.74
N THR A 491 -34.20 -1.81 -1.27
CA THR A 491 -33.33 -0.70 -0.90
C THR A 491 -33.36 0.34 -2.01
N SER A 492 -33.60 1.59 -1.66
CA SER A 492 -33.68 2.70 -2.61
C SER A 492 -32.91 3.91 -2.09
N VAL A 493 -32.24 4.62 -3.00
CA VAL A 493 -31.43 5.79 -2.70
C VAL A 493 -31.86 6.93 -3.62
N THR A 494 -32.28 8.05 -3.04
CA THR A 494 -32.64 9.28 -3.76
C THR A 494 -31.48 10.26 -3.67
N GLU A 495 -30.94 10.69 -4.81
CA GLU A 495 -29.81 11.60 -4.87
C GLU A 495 -30.26 13.07 -4.98
N PRO A 496 -29.64 14.03 -4.27
CA PRO A 496 -30.01 15.44 -4.36
C PRO A 496 -29.50 16.09 -5.65
N ALA A 497 -28.51 15.48 -6.29
CA ALA A 497 -27.99 15.82 -7.61
C ALA A 497 -27.46 14.54 -8.29
N PRO A 498 -27.42 14.48 -9.63
CA PRO A 498 -26.89 13.32 -10.34
C PRO A 498 -25.46 12.97 -9.91
N THR A 499 -25.21 11.70 -9.65
CA THR A 499 -23.86 11.17 -9.46
C THR A 499 -23.58 10.04 -10.44
N ARG A 500 -22.31 9.61 -10.50
CA ARG A 500 -21.88 8.45 -11.29
C ARG A 500 -22.77 7.24 -11.05
N ASP A 501 -23.11 6.52 -12.12
CA ASP A 501 -24.05 5.39 -12.08
C ASP A 501 -23.42 4.03 -12.48
N HIS A 502 -22.09 3.93 -12.35
CA HIS A 502 -21.34 2.71 -12.67
C HIS A 502 -21.84 1.47 -11.91
N THR A 503 -22.29 1.62 -10.66
CA THR A 503 -22.81 0.47 -9.89
C THR A 503 -24.10 -0.03 -10.50
N GLU A 504 -25.02 0.88 -10.81
CA GLU A 504 -26.32 0.55 -11.40
C GLU A 504 -26.16 -0.13 -12.76
N ARG A 505 -25.32 0.44 -13.63
CA ARG A 505 -25.04 -0.09 -14.97
C ARG A 505 -24.39 -1.46 -14.93
N MET A 506 -23.34 -1.61 -14.12
CA MET A 506 -22.64 -2.88 -14.03
C MET A 506 -23.50 -3.95 -13.33
N LEU A 507 -24.30 -3.61 -12.32
CA LEU A 507 -25.28 -4.54 -11.76
C LEU A 507 -26.22 -5.08 -12.85
N ALA A 508 -26.77 -4.19 -13.69
CA ALA A 508 -27.59 -4.60 -14.83
C ALA A 508 -26.80 -5.46 -15.83
N GLY A 509 -25.55 -5.12 -16.12
CA GLY A 509 -24.65 -5.89 -16.99
C GLY A 509 -24.33 -7.29 -16.47
N PHE A 510 -24.32 -7.50 -15.15
CA PHE A 510 -24.22 -8.81 -14.49
C PHE A 510 -25.59 -9.49 -14.29
N GLY A 511 -26.66 -8.97 -14.88
CA GLY A 511 -28.00 -9.55 -14.84
C GLY A 511 -28.81 -9.23 -13.57
N TYR A 512 -28.36 -8.30 -12.74
CA TYR A 512 -29.10 -7.85 -11.56
C TYR A 512 -30.00 -6.66 -11.90
N HIS A 513 -31.30 -6.78 -11.67
CA HIS A 513 -32.25 -5.73 -12.02
C HIS A 513 -32.11 -4.52 -11.08
N VAL A 514 -31.83 -3.35 -11.65
CA VAL A 514 -31.83 -2.05 -10.95
C VAL A 514 -32.94 -1.19 -11.53
N HIS A 515 -33.87 -0.74 -10.69
CA HIS A 515 -34.93 0.17 -11.10
C HIS A 515 -34.47 1.62 -10.90
N ARG A 516 -34.80 2.50 -11.85
CA ARG A 516 -34.56 3.94 -11.73
C ARG A 516 -35.85 4.71 -11.97
N ASP A 517 -36.15 5.63 -11.06
CA ASP A 517 -37.24 6.59 -11.16
C ASP A 517 -36.73 7.98 -10.81
N GLY A 518 -36.52 8.81 -11.84
CA GLY A 518 -35.89 10.12 -11.68
C GLY A 518 -34.52 10.03 -11.00
N ALA A 519 -34.39 10.68 -9.83
CA ALA A 519 -33.18 10.70 -9.02
C ALA A 519 -33.04 9.50 -8.06
N THR A 520 -33.98 8.55 -8.11
CA THR A 520 -34.01 7.39 -7.21
C THR A 520 -33.55 6.13 -7.93
N ALA A 521 -32.53 5.46 -7.38
CA ALA A 521 -32.11 4.14 -7.80
C ALA A 521 -32.52 3.10 -6.75
N SER A 522 -33.04 1.94 -7.17
CA SER A 522 -33.47 0.89 -6.26
C SER A 522 -33.13 -0.53 -6.71
N VAL A 523 -32.89 -1.39 -5.72
CA VAL A 523 -32.67 -2.83 -5.86
C VAL A 523 -33.58 -3.59 -4.90
N SER A 524 -33.92 -4.82 -5.26
CA SER A 524 -34.60 -5.77 -4.36
C SER A 524 -33.60 -6.86 -3.99
N GLY A 525 -33.51 -7.24 -2.71
CA GLY A 525 -32.55 -8.24 -2.26
C GLY A 525 -32.93 -9.67 -2.65
N GLY A 526 -31.94 -10.58 -2.55
CA GLY A 526 -32.10 -12.00 -2.86
C GLY A 526 -31.99 -12.36 -4.35
N GLY A 527 -31.48 -11.44 -5.16
CA GLY A 527 -31.17 -11.70 -6.57
C GLY A 527 -29.88 -12.53 -6.75
N LYS A 528 -29.45 -12.66 -8.01
CA LYS A 528 -28.19 -13.33 -8.38
C LYS A 528 -27.43 -12.51 -9.42
N LEU A 529 -26.12 -12.65 -9.41
CA LEU A 529 -25.22 -12.09 -10.42
C LEU A 529 -24.75 -13.21 -11.35
N THR A 530 -24.71 -12.97 -12.65
CA THR A 530 -24.23 -13.94 -13.66
C THR A 530 -22.91 -13.45 -14.24
N ALA A 531 -21.91 -14.31 -14.26
CA ALA A 531 -20.59 -13.94 -14.75
C ALA A 531 -20.62 -13.54 -16.23
N THR A 532 -19.76 -12.60 -16.62
CA THR A 532 -19.72 -12.05 -17.98
C THR A 532 -18.30 -11.61 -18.37
N ASN A 533 -18.11 -11.22 -19.62
CA ASN A 533 -16.87 -10.63 -20.09
C ASN A 533 -16.96 -9.09 -20.02
N ILE A 534 -15.91 -8.46 -19.51
CA ILE A 534 -15.84 -7.00 -19.36
C ILE A 534 -14.57 -6.52 -20.03
N ASP A 535 -14.70 -5.67 -21.04
CA ASP A 535 -13.59 -4.85 -21.52
C ASP A 535 -13.72 -3.48 -20.86
N VAL A 536 -12.89 -3.20 -19.85
CA VAL A 536 -12.97 -1.96 -19.08
C VAL A 536 -12.63 -0.79 -20.02
N PRO A 537 -13.54 0.17 -20.22
CA PRO A 537 -13.31 1.35 -21.03
C PRO A 537 -12.11 2.13 -20.54
N ALA A 538 -11.40 2.77 -21.46
CA ALA A 538 -10.40 3.78 -21.13
C ALA A 538 -11.04 4.89 -20.28
N ASP A 539 -10.36 5.25 -19.20
CA ASP A 539 -10.85 6.22 -18.23
C ASP A 539 -11.00 7.60 -18.88
N ILE A 540 -12.17 8.23 -18.74
CA ILE A 540 -12.40 9.57 -19.29
C ILE A 540 -11.52 10.61 -18.58
N SER A 541 -11.25 10.44 -17.28
CA SER A 541 -10.46 11.41 -16.51
C SER A 541 -9.00 11.39 -16.96
N SER A 542 -8.48 10.21 -17.31
CA SER A 542 -7.17 10.03 -17.94
C SER A 542 -7.17 10.50 -19.40
N SER A 543 -8.25 10.24 -20.14
CA SER A 543 -8.41 10.70 -21.53
C SER A 543 -8.46 12.22 -21.63
N ALA A 544 -9.01 12.91 -20.62
CA ALA A 544 -9.16 14.37 -20.56
C ALA A 544 -7.84 15.12 -20.82
N PHE A 545 -6.71 14.59 -20.31
CA PHE A 545 -5.39 15.20 -20.56
C PHE A 545 -5.06 15.23 -22.05
N PHE A 546 -5.31 14.13 -22.76
CA PHE A 546 -5.04 14.01 -24.18
C PHE A 546 -6.10 14.70 -25.05
N LEU A 547 -7.36 14.73 -24.61
CA LEU A 547 -8.43 15.52 -25.23
C LEU A 547 -8.04 17.01 -25.26
N VAL A 548 -7.61 17.56 -24.12
CA VAL A 548 -7.17 18.96 -24.04
C VAL A 548 -5.87 19.18 -24.80
N ALA A 549 -4.88 18.30 -24.62
CA ALA A 549 -3.58 18.41 -25.30
C ALA A 549 -3.73 18.48 -26.82
N ALA A 550 -4.49 17.57 -27.43
CA ALA A 550 -4.76 17.58 -28.86
C ALA A 550 -5.62 18.77 -29.31
N SER A 551 -6.51 19.27 -28.45
CA SER A 551 -7.31 20.45 -28.76
C SER A 551 -6.48 21.73 -28.82
N ILE A 552 -5.54 21.92 -27.88
CA ILE A 552 -4.79 23.17 -27.75
C ILE A 552 -3.48 23.19 -28.56
N ALA A 553 -2.83 22.05 -28.77
CA ALA A 553 -1.54 22.00 -29.45
C ALA A 553 -1.70 22.12 -30.98
N PRO A 554 -1.06 23.09 -31.65
CA PRO A 554 -1.19 23.28 -33.09
C PRO A 554 -0.77 22.04 -33.90
N GLY A 555 -1.56 21.69 -34.92
CA GLY A 555 -1.23 20.58 -35.83
C GLY A 555 -1.50 19.17 -35.29
N SER A 556 -2.23 19.07 -34.18
CA SER A 556 -2.57 17.79 -33.55
C SER A 556 -3.72 17.07 -34.24
N ASP A 557 -3.63 15.74 -34.28
CA ASP A 557 -4.67 14.80 -34.73
C ASP A 557 -4.45 13.46 -34.02
N LEU A 558 -5.26 13.19 -33.01
CA LEU A 558 -5.14 12.05 -32.10
C LEU A 558 -6.42 11.22 -32.13
N VAL A 559 -6.27 9.89 -32.15
CA VAL A 559 -7.38 8.97 -31.86
C VAL A 559 -7.18 8.35 -30.48
N LEU A 560 -8.16 8.56 -29.60
CA LEU A 560 -8.28 7.91 -28.30
C LEU A 560 -9.27 6.76 -28.42
N ARG A 561 -8.78 5.53 -28.27
CA ARG A 561 -9.57 4.32 -28.42
C ARG A 561 -10.33 3.99 -27.14
N HIS A 562 -11.55 3.51 -27.33
CA HIS A 562 -12.31 2.79 -26.31
C HIS A 562 -12.59 3.61 -25.04
N VAL A 563 -12.84 4.92 -25.19
CA VAL A 563 -13.11 5.86 -24.09
C VAL A 563 -14.51 5.65 -23.54
N GLY A 564 -14.62 5.61 -22.20
CA GLY A 564 -15.91 5.55 -21.52
C GLY A 564 -16.74 6.81 -21.76
N MET A 565 -17.95 6.64 -22.30
CA MET A 565 -18.88 7.71 -22.71
C MET A 565 -20.08 7.83 -21.76
N ASN A 566 -19.92 7.42 -20.49
CA ASN A 566 -21.01 7.47 -19.53
C ASN A 566 -21.53 8.92 -19.38
N PRO A 567 -22.83 9.19 -19.57
CA PRO A 567 -23.39 10.54 -19.49
C PRO A 567 -23.06 11.29 -18.18
N THR A 568 -22.84 10.55 -17.09
CA THR A 568 -22.47 11.11 -15.78
C THR A 568 -20.97 11.44 -15.63
N ARG A 569 -20.18 11.26 -16.70
CA ARG A 569 -18.71 11.36 -16.74
C ARG A 569 -18.18 12.19 -17.93
N VAL A 570 -19.00 12.45 -18.94
CA VAL A 570 -18.57 13.14 -20.19
C VAL A 570 -18.62 14.67 -20.10
N GLY A 571 -18.71 15.25 -18.89
CA GLY A 571 -18.78 16.71 -18.72
C GLY A 571 -17.61 17.45 -19.38
N VAL A 572 -16.40 16.88 -19.35
CA VAL A 572 -15.23 17.42 -20.03
C VAL A 572 -15.42 17.52 -21.56
N ILE A 573 -16.04 16.52 -22.19
CA ILE A 573 -16.32 16.53 -23.63
C ILE A 573 -17.37 17.59 -23.94
N ASN A 574 -18.43 17.68 -23.13
CA ASN A 574 -19.48 18.67 -23.29
C ASN A 574 -18.93 20.10 -23.20
N ILE A 575 -18.09 20.37 -22.19
CA ILE A 575 -17.42 21.66 -21.98
C ILE A 575 -16.50 21.98 -23.16
N LEU A 576 -15.63 21.04 -23.58
CA LEU A 576 -14.73 21.27 -24.71
C LEU A 576 -15.47 21.53 -26.01
N ASN A 577 -16.57 20.82 -26.29
CA ASN A 577 -17.41 21.08 -27.46
C ASN A 577 -18.05 22.47 -27.41
N GLN A 578 -18.52 22.92 -26.24
CA GLN A 578 -19.03 24.30 -26.08
C GLN A 578 -17.94 25.36 -26.25
N MET A 579 -16.70 25.04 -25.86
CA MET A 579 -15.53 25.88 -26.14
C MET A 579 -15.11 25.84 -27.62
N GLY A 580 -15.70 24.97 -28.46
CA GLY A 580 -15.39 24.87 -29.89
C GLY A 580 -14.28 23.88 -30.25
N ALA A 581 -14.01 22.88 -29.39
CA ALA A 581 -13.08 21.81 -29.71
C ALA A 581 -13.56 20.96 -30.91
N ASN A 582 -12.62 20.36 -31.65
CA ASN A 582 -12.91 19.47 -32.77
C ASN A 582 -12.77 18.01 -32.29
N ILE A 583 -13.84 17.51 -31.67
CA ILE A 583 -13.94 16.14 -31.15
C ILE A 583 -14.99 15.40 -31.98
N GLU A 584 -14.56 14.35 -32.67
CA GLU A 584 -15.40 13.46 -33.48
C GLU A 584 -15.57 12.13 -32.73
N ILE A 585 -16.82 11.73 -32.49
CA ILE A 585 -17.17 10.46 -31.84
C ILE A 585 -17.26 9.38 -32.92
N LEU A 586 -16.55 8.28 -32.72
CA LEU A 586 -16.42 7.15 -33.64
C LEU A 586 -16.79 5.85 -32.93
N ASP A 587 -17.26 4.85 -33.68
CA ASP A 587 -17.45 3.47 -33.22
C ASP A 587 -18.20 3.31 -31.88
N GLU A 588 -19.32 4.03 -31.72
CA GLU A 588 -20.16 3.95 -30.51
C GLU A 588 -20.68 2.53 -30.25
N ARG A 589 -20.53 2.07 -29.00
CA ARG A 589 -20.88 0.72 -28.55
C ARG A 589 -21.19 0.68 -27.06
N GLU A 590 -21.71 -0.44 -26.59
CA GLU A 590 -21.98 -0.69 -25.17
C GLU A 590 -21.18 -1.92 -24.69
N ILE A 591 -20.50 -1.80 -23.54
CA ILE A 591 -19.71 -2.87 -22.92
C ILE A 591 -20.06 -2.94 -21.43
N GLY A 592 -20.57 -4.08 -20.97
CA GLY A 592 -20.91 -4.26 -19.54
C GLY A 592 -21.92 -3.25 -18.99
N GLY A 593 -22.83 -2.73 -19.85
CA GLY A 593 -23.82 -1.69 -19.51
C GLY A 593 -23.30 -0.25 -19.61
N GLU A 594 -22.04 -0.07 -20.02
CA GLU A 594 -21.38 1.23 -20.12
C GLU A 594 -21.20 1.62 -21.59
N PRO A 595 -21.60 2.85 -21.98
CA PRO A 595 -21.37 3.34 -23.34
C PRO A 595 -19.89 3.65 -23.54
N VAL A 596 -19.38 3.32 -24.72
CA VAL A 596 -17.97 3.44 -25.10
C VAL A 596 -17.89 3.95 -26.53
N ALA A 597 -16.91 4.81 -26.82
CA ALA A 597 -16.62 5.26 -28.16
C ALA A 597 -15.12 5.45 -28.38
N ASP A 598 -14.71 5.54 -29.63
CA ASP A 598 -13.39 6.05 -29.98
C ASP A 598 -13.54 7.56 -30.25
N LEU A 599 -12.57 8.37 -29.85
CA LEU A 599 -12.63 9.83 -29.97
C LEU A 599 -11.47 10.31 -30.84
N ARG A 600 -11.77 10.95 -31.97
CA ARG A 600 -10.75 11.64 -32.77
C ARG A 600 -10.76 13.12 -32.41
N VAL A 601 -9.63 13.62 -31.95
CA VAL A 601 -9.46 15.01 -31.53
C VAL A 601 -8.44 15.71 -32.41
N ARG A 602 -8.81 16.86 -32.94
CA ARG A 602 -7.94 17.72 -33.75
C ARG A 602 -7.78 19.09 -33.10
N SER A 603 -6.64 19.72 -33.39
CA SER A 603 -6.36 21.08 -32.91
C SER A 603 -7.46 22.06 -33.33
N ALA A 604 -7.90 22.92 -32.40
CA ALA A 604 -8.98 23.88 -32.61
C ALA A 604 -8.71 25.21 -31.88
N GLU A 605 -9.30 26.31 -32.37
CA GLU A 605 -9.29 27.59 -31.65
C GLU A 605 -10.44 27.62 -30.63
N LEU A 606 -10.11 27.37 -29.37
CA LEU A 606 -11.09 27.38 -28.29
C LEU A 606 -11.56 28.81 -27.95
N GLN A 607 -12.81 28.92 -27.47
CA GLN A 607 -13.42 30.14 -26.95
C GLN A 607 -13.71 30.00 -25.45
N GLY A 608 -13.57 31.08 -24.70
CA GLY A 608 -13.97 31.13 -23.30
C GLY A 608 -15.49 31.09 -23.15
N ILE A 609 -15.97 30.43 -22.10
CA ILE A 609 -17.40 30.21 -21.84
C ILE A 609 -17.77 30.44 -20.36
N ASP A 610 -19.03 30.73 -20.09
CA ASP A 610 -19.58 30.53 -18.75
C ASP A 610 -19.96 29.05 -18.61
N ILE A 611 -19.24 28.30 -17.77
CA ILE A 611 -19.38 26.84 -17.68
C ILE A 611 -20.74 26.53 -17.03
N PRO A 612 -21.63 25.78 -17.71
CA PRO A 612 -22.93 25.45 -17.13
C PRO A 612 -22.80 24.65 -15.82
N GLU A 613 -23.52 25.06 -14.78
CA GLU A 613 -23.43 24.46 -13.43
C GLU A 613 -23.79 22.97 -13.42
N ASP A 614 -24.66 22.52 -14.33
CA ASP A 614 -25.05 21.11 -14.47
C ASP A 614 -23.91 20.22 -15.01
N GLN A 615 -22.89 20.81 -15.63
CA GLN A 615 -21.69 20.10 -16.11
C GLN A 615 -20.63 19.97 -15.03
N VAL A 616 -20.66 20.80 -13.98
CA VAL A 616 -19.69 20.79 -12.88
C VAL A 616 -19.57 19.43 -12.18
N PRO A 617 -20.67 18.77 -11.74
CA PRO A 617 -20.55 17.45 -11.12
C PRO A 617 -20.07 16.36 -12.11
N LEU A 618 -20.27 16.56 -13.42
CA LEU A 618 -19.92 15.61 -14.48
C LEU A 618 -18.46 15.74 -14.94
N ALA A 619 -17.81 16.87 -14.65
CA ALA A 619 -16.43 17.20 -15.00
C ALA A 619 -15.58 17.59 -13.78
N ILE A 620 -16.05 17.32 -12.56
CA ILE A 620 -15.43 17.79 -11.31
C ILE A 620 -13.97 17.41 -11.21
N ASP A 621 -13.62 16.31 -11.87
CA ASP A 621 -12.34 15.69 -11.81
C ASP A 621 -11.37 16.23 -12.87
N GLU A 622 -11.91 16.80 -13.95
CA GLU A 622 -11.22 17.26 -15.16
C GLU A 622 -10.95 18.77 -15.17
N PHE A 623 -11.48 19.51 -14.20
CA PHE A 623 -11.27 20.96 -14.11
C PHE A 623 -9.81 21.42 -14.13
N PRO A 624 -8.85 20.75 -13.46
CA PRO A 624 -7.43 21.11 -13.56
C PRO A 624 -6.94 21.26 -15.01
N VAL A 625 -7.29 20.30 -15.89
CA VAL A 625 -6.87 20.37 -17.30
C VAL A 625 -7.77 21.29 -18.14
N LEU A 626 -9.04 21.45 -17.78
CA LEU A 626 -9.93 22.45 -18.39
C LEU A 626 -9.47 23.88 -18.10
N PHE A 627 -8.80 24.15 -16.97
CA PHE A 627 -8.20 25.47 -16.70
C PHE A 627 -7.04 25.76 -17.66
N ILE A 628 -6.29 24.75 -18.08
CA ILE A 628 -5.28 24.88 -19.13
C ILE A 628 -5.94 25.17 -20.49
N ALA A 629 -7.04 24.47 -20.80
CA ALA A 629 -7.82 24.75 -22.00
C ALA A 629 -8.36 26.19 -22.00
N ALA A 630 -8.90 26.66 -20.87
CA ALA A 630 -9.41 28.03 -20.69
C ALA A 630 -8.31 29.08 -20.84
N THR A 631 -7.11 28.83 -20.31
CA THR A 631 -5.95 29.72 -20.47
C THR A 631 -5.58 29.90 -21.95
N CYS A 632 -5.71 28.83 -22.75
CA CYS A 632 -5.41 28.82 -24.19
C CYS A 632 -6.55 29.35 -25.07
N ALA A 633 -7.76 29.51 -24.53
CA ALA A 633 -8.94 29.93 -25.28
C ALA A 633 -8.97 31.44 -25.56
N LYS A 634 -9.76 31.89 -26.54
CA LYS A 634 -10.02 33.32 -26.77
C LYS A 634 -11.18 33.78 -25.88
N GLY A 635 -10.98 34.85 -25.11
CA GLY A 635 -12.02 35.41 -24.23
C GLY A 635 -12.04 34.79 -22.84
N ARG A 636 -13.08 35.10 -22.06
CA ARG A 636 -13.18 34.76 -20.64
C ARG A 636 -13.88 33.44 -20.41
N THR A 637 -13.32 32.59 -19.55
CA THR A 637 -13.99 31.41 -18.98
C THR A 637 -14.33 31.64 -17.52
N VAL A 638 -15.53 31.25 -17.10
CA VAL A 638 -16.00 31.36 -15.71
C VAL A 638 -16.50 30.01 -15.21
N LEU A 639 -15.99 29.57 -14.06
CA LEU A 639 -16.49 28.43 -13.30
C LEU A 639 -17.14 28.92 -12.00
N ARG A 640 -18.33 28.40 -11.68
CA ARG A 640 -19.08 28.60 -10.43
C ARG A 640 -19.61 27.27 -9.89
N GLY A 641 -20.03 27.24 -8.62
CA GLY A 641 -20.64 26.06 -7.99
C GLY A 641 -19.72 24.83 -7.88
N ALA A 642 -18.40 25.05 -7.79
CA ALA A 642 -17.37 24.04 -7.76
C ALA A 642 -16.61 23.98 -6.42
N GLU A 643 -17.27 24.30 -5.30
CA GLU A 643 -16.69 24.28 -3.94
C GLU A 643 -16.03 22.93 -3.60
N GLU A 644 -16.59 21.83 -4.13
CA GLU A 644 -16.09 20.47 -3.95
C GLU A 644 -14.66 20.26 -4.47
N LEU A 645 -14.16 21.11 -5.39
CA LEU A 645 -12.76 21.08 -5.84
C LEU A 645 -11.78 21.46 -4.73
N ARG A 646 -12.21 22.25 -3.74
CA ARG A 646 -11.36 22.74 -2.65
C ARG A 646 -11.02 21.66 -1.61
N VAL A 647 -11.80 20.58 -1.58
CA VAL A 647 -11.74 19.52 -0.57
C VAL A 647 -11.35 18.15 -1.16
N LYS A 648 -10.69 18.15 -2.33
CA LYS A 648 -10.13 16.94 -2.96
C LYS A 648 -8.79 16.56 -2.30
N GLU A 649 -7.89 15.94 -3.04
CA GLU A 649 -6.52 15.65 -2.60
C GLU A 649 -5.78 16.93 -2.19
N SER A 650 -6.11 18.03 -2.86
CA SER A 650 -5.65 19.39 -2.59
C SER A 650 -6.82 20.39 -2.77
N ASP A 651 -6.60 21.66 -2.43
CA ASP A 651 -7.47 22.74 -2.94
C ASP A 651 -7.14 22.98 -4.42
N ARG A 652 -7.78 22.21 -5.30
CA ARG A 652 -7.46 22.20 -6.73
C ARG A 652 -7.69 23.54 -7.40
N ILE A 653 -8.60 24.37 -6.89
CA ILE A 653 -8.81 25.72 -7.43
C ILE A 653 -7.60 26.57 -7.12
N GLN A 654 -7.20 26.62 -5.84
CA GLN A 654 -6.09 27.47 -5.41
C GLN A 654 -4.76 26.99 -5.99
N VAL A 655 -4.47 25.70 -5.93
CA VAL A 655 -3.19 25.15 -6.42
C VAL A 655 -3.03 25.34 -7.93
N MET A 656 -4.11 25.18 -8.71
CA MET A 656 -4.06 25.48 -10.14
C MET A 656 -3.85 26.98 -10.40
N ALA A 657 -4.52 27.85 -9.64
CA ALA A 657 -4.33 29.30 -9.76
C ALA A 657 -2.88 29.72 -9.43
N ASP A 658 -2.30 29.16 -8.36
CA ASP A 658 -0.92 29.42 -7.94
C ASP A 658 0.09 28.92 -8.98
N GLY A 659 -0.14 27.71 -9.52
CA GLY A 659 0.70 27.15 -10.58
C GLY A 659 0.62 27.96 -11.87
N LEU A 660 -0.59 28.41 -12.27
CA LEU A 660 -0.77 29.30 -13.41
C LEU A 660 -0.08 30.66 -13.20
N ALA A 661 -0.20 31.23 -12.00
CA ALA A 661 0.47 32.48 -11.63
C ALA A 661 2.01 32.34 -11.67
N ALA A 662 2.56 31.20 -11.23
CA ALA A 662 3.99 30.90 -11.34
C ALA A 662 4.48 30.83 -12.80
N LEU A 663 3.57 30.57 -13.75
CA LEU A 663 3.83 30.61 -15.19
C LEU A 663 3.39 31.94 -15.83
N GLY A 664 3.07 32.97 -15.04
CA GLY A 664 2.72 34.30 -15.54
C GLY A 664 1.29 34.45 -16.07
N VAL A 665 0.38 33.53 -15.73
CA VAL A 665 -1.04 33.59 -16.08
C VAL A 665 -1.85 34.13 -14.90
N GLU A 666 -2.57 35.22 -15.12
CA GLU A 666 -3.46 35.82 -14.12
C GLU A 666 -4.81 35.10 -14.09
N THR A 667 -5.29 34.79 -12.88
CA THR A 667 -6.62 34.21 -12.65
C THR A 667 -7.29 34.91 -11.47
N THR A 668 -8.63 34.88 -11.42
CA THR A 668 -9.40 35.38 -10.27
C THR A 668 -10.11 34.23 -9.59
N VAL A 669 -9.62 33.81 -8.44
CA VAL A 669 -10.23 32.75 -7.62
C VAL A 669 -11.46 33.31 -6.88
N THR A 670 -12.59 32.60 -6.95
CA THR A 670 -13.80 32.88 -6.17
C THR A 670 -14.04 31.78 -5.13
N PRO A 671 -14.87 31.99 -4.09
CA PRO A 671 -15.13 30.95 -3.09
C PRO A 671 -15.60 29.61 -3.69
N ASP A 672 -16.35 29.66 -4.78
CA ASP A 672 -17.01 28.53 -5.46
C ASP A 672 -16.42 28.23 -6.85
N GLY A 673 -15.30 28.83 -7.23
CA GLY A 673 -14.81 28.68 -8.60
C GLY A 673 -13.61 29.55 -8.95
N ILE A 674 -13.48 29.84 -10.25
CA ILE A 674 -12.35 30.58 -10.82
C ILE A 674 -12.76 31.25 -12.13
N ILE A 675 -12.21 32.45 -12.37
CA ILE A 675 -12.33 33.19 -13.63
C ILE A 675 -10.95 33.23 -14.29
N ILE A 676 -10.91 32.86 -15.56
CA ILE A 676 -9.68 32.80 -16.37
C ILE A 676 -9.92 33.61 -17.64
N ASP A 677 -9.17 34.70 -17.82
CA ASP A 677 -9.14 35.44 -19.08
C ASP A 677 -8.16 34.75 -20.03
N GLY A 678 -8.65 34.15 -21.11
CA GLY A 678 -7.86 33.34 -22.03
C GLY A 678 -7.03 34.15 -23.02
N GLY A 679 -6.07 33.50 -23.68
CA GLY A 679 -5.16 34.08 -24.65
C GLY A 679 -3.90 34.68 -24.02
N GLN A 680 -3.72 34.47 -22.72
CA GLN A 680 -2.51 34.81 -21.99
C GLN A 680 -1.34 33.92 -22.43
N THR A 681 -0.12 34.45 -22.35
CA THR A 681 1.10 33.67 -22.62
C THR A 681 1.45 32.84 -21.40
N ILE A 682 1.50 31.51 -21.56
CA ILE A 682 2.02 30.62 -20.52
C ILE A 682 3.55 30.71 -20.59
N GLY A 683 4.20 31.23 -19.55
CA GLY A 683 5.65 31.29 -19.40
C GLY A 683 6.28 29.95 -19.03
N GLY A 684 7.57 29.97 -18.71
CA GLY A 684 8.24 28.88 -17.99
C GLY A 684 8.27 29.15 -16.49
N GLY A 685 8.56 28.14 -15.69
CA GLY A 685 8.63 28.28 -14.23
C GLY A 685 8.59 26.96 -13.49
N THR A 686 8.42 27.04 -12.17
CA THR A 686 8.30 25.86 -11.29
C THR A 686 6.92 25.83 -10.66
N VAL A 687 6.26 24.68 -10.75
CA VAL A 687 4.95 24.41 -10.18
C VAL A 687 5.06 23.26 -9.18
N ASN A 688 4.38 23.37 -8.05
CA ASN A 688 4.23 22.27 -7.10
C ASN A 688 2.89 21.58 -7.33
N SER A 689 2.87 20.27 -7.49
CA SER A 689 1.62 19.51 -7.63
C SER A 689 0.85 19.38 -6.31
N HIS A 690 1.52 19.59 -5.17
CA HIS A 690 1.01 19.32 -3.82
C HIS A 690 0.52 17.89 -3.62
N GLY A 691 1.19 16.92 -4.25
CA GLY A 691 0.78 15.53 -4.21
C GLY A 691 -0.60 15.31 -4.84
N ASP A 692 -0.97 16.13 -5.84
CA ASP A 692 -2.17 15.95 -6.67
C ASP A 692 -1.79 15.63 -8.12
N HIS A 693 -2.05 14.38 -8.51
CA HIS A 693 -1.61 13.80 -9.78
C HIS A 693 -2.22 14.55 -10.98
N ARG A 694 -3.43 15.11 -10.80
CA ARG A 694 -4.11 15.82 -11.88
C ARG A 694 -3.54 17.18 -12.15
N ILE A 695 -3.03 17.83 -11.11
CA ILE A 695 -2.31 19.10 -11.24
C ILE A 695 -1.02 18.83 -12.01
N ALA A 696 -0.26 17.81 -11.62
CA ALA A 696 0.97 17.43 -12.33
C ALA A 696 0.76 17.16 -13.82
N MET A 697 -0.22 16.32 -14.17
CA MET A 697 -0.56 16.01 -15.56
C MET A 697 -1.14 17.22 -16.32
N SER A 698 -1.89 18.11 -15.66
CA SER A 698 -2.40 19.33 -16.29
C SER A 698 -1.28 20.26 -16.72
N PHE A 699 -0.26 20.46 -15.88
CA PHE A 699 0.89 21.29 -16.25
C PHE A 699 1.79 20.62 -17.30
N ALA A 700 1.81 19.28 -17.39
CA ALA A 700 2.38 18.60 -18.54
C ALA A 700 1.67 18.98 -19.85
N VAL A 701 0.34 19.06 -19.85
CA VAL A 701 -0.44 19.54 -21.01
C VAL A 701 -0.17 21.03 -21.29
N ALA A 702 -0.01 21.87 -20.27
CA ALA A 702 0.29 23.29 -20.44
C ALA A 702 1.60 23.56 -21.20
N SER A 703 2.59 22.66 -21.07
CA SER A 703 3.90 22.79 -21.75
C SER A 703 3.79 22.89 -23.27
N LEU A 704 2.76 22.29 -23.87
CA LEU A 704 2.51 22.35 -25.32
C LEU A 704 2.26 23.78 -25.83
N ARG A 705 1.88 24.70 -24.92
CA ARG A 705 1.60 26.11 -25.21
C ARG A 705 2.47 27.07 -24.41
N ALA A 706 3.45 26.55 -23.66
CA ALA A 706 4.39 27.34 -22.89
C ALA A 706 5.45 28.01 -23.78
N ALA A 707 5.92 29.18 -23.36
CA ALA A 707 7.03 29.91 -23.97
C ALA A 707 8.40 29.51 -23.37
N GLY A 708 8.41 28.71 -22.29
CA GLY A 708 9.61 28.25 -21.60
C GLY A 708 9.40 26.91 -20.92
N GLU A 709 10.49 26.37 -20.37
CA GLU A 709 10.46 25.10 -19.63
C GLU A 709 9.59 25.20 -18.36
N ILE A 710 8.79 24.16 -18.10
CA ILE A 710 8.03 24.01 -16.86
C ILE A 710 8.65 22.86 -16.06
N THR A 711 8.96 23.12 -14.79
CA THR A 711 9.36 22.10 -13.83
C THR A 711 8.19 21.84 -12.87
N VAL A 712 7.71 20.60 -12.78
CA VAL A 712 6.65 20.23 -11.83
C VAL A 712 7.22 19.31 -10.77
N THR A 713 7.12 19.70 -9.50
CA THR A 713 7.60 18.91 -8.36
C THR A 713 6.48 18.07 -7.76
N ASP A 714 6.85 17.02 -7.01
CA ASP A 714 5.94 16.16 -6.23
C ASP A 714 5.01 15.30 -7.12
N CYS A 715 5.56 14.71 -8.18
CA CYS A 715 4.81 13.97 -9.20
C CYS A 715 4.71 12.45 -8.94
N ALA A 716 5.16 11.95 -7.78
CA ALA A 716 5.28 10.50 -7.54
C ALA A 716 3.92 9.78 -7.59
N ASN A 717 2.87 10.45 -7.17
CA ASN A 717 1.49 9.96 -7.17
C ASN A 717 0.86 9.84 -8.57
N VAL A 718 1.49 10.33 -9.65
CA VAL A 718 0.95 10.15 -11.00
C VAL A 718 0.89 8.66 -11.35
N ALA A 719 1.90 7.88 -10.95
CA ALA A 719 1.95 6.45 -11.20
C ALA A 719 0.85 5.66 -10.48
N THR A 720 0.24 6.18 -9.41
CA THR A 720 -0.84 5.46 -8.70
C THR A 720 -2.18 5.54 -9.43
N SER A 721 -2.41 6.61 -10.19
CA SER A 721 -3.65 6.84 -10.96
C SER A 721 -3.49 6.58 -12.45
N PHE A 722 -2.33 6.90 -13.03
CA PHE A 722 -2.01 6.73 -14.45
C PHE A 722 -0.60 6.13 -14.61
N PRO A 723 -0.45 4.82 -14.37
CA PRO A 723 0.79 4.10 -14.68
C PRO A 723 1.16 4.27 -16.16
N GLY A 724 2.43 4.56 -16.44
CA GLY A 724 2.91 4.75 -17.82
C GLY A 724 2.58 6.11 -18.45
N PHE A 725 2.13 7.09 -17.67
CA PHE A 725 1.78 8.43 -18.18
C PHE A 725 2.93 9.09 -18.95
N VAL A 726 4.15 9.05 -18.41
CA VAL A 726 5.31 9.73 -19.00
C VAL A 726 5.64 9.12 -20.36
N GLU A 727 5.68 7.79 -20.45
CA GLU A 727 5.94 7.06 -21.69
C GLU A 727 4.87 7.34 -22.75
N LEU A 728 3.59 7.34 -22.36
CA LEU A 728 2.48 7.61 -23.28
C LEU A 728 2.44 9.08 -23.73
N ALA A 729 2.73 10.01 -22.82
CA ALA A 729 2.86 11.43 -23.12
C ALA A 729 4.01 11.69 -24.11
N GLN A 730 5.18 11.08 -23.90
CA GLN A 730 6.30 11.14 -24.85
C GLN A 730 5.92 10.54 -26.21
N GLY A 731 5.32 9.35 -26.21
CA GLY A 731 4.94 8.63 -27.43
C GLY A 731 3.90 9.37 -28.28
N THR A 732 3.13 10.27 -27.69
CA THR A 732 2.13 11.09 -28.39
C THR A 732 2.60 12.48 -28.76
N GLY A 733 3.75 12.95 -28.23
CA GLY A 733 4.38 14.21 -28.62
C GLY A 733 4.51 15.28 -27.52
N ILE A 734 4.28 14.95 -26.25
CA ILE A 734 4.62 15.82 -25.11
C ILE A 734 6.09 15.62 -24.76
N ASN A 735 6.87 16.71 -24.74
CA ASN A 735 8.29 16.66 -24.38
C ASN A 735 8.48 16.66 -22.86
N ILE A 736 8.27 15.51 -22.23
CA ILE A 736 8.36 15.30 -20.78
C ILE A 736 9.53 14.38 -20.42
N SER A 737 10.20 14.63 -19.29
CA SER A 737 11.08 13.65 -18.63
C SER A 737 10.87 13.65 -17.12
N ALA A 738 11.02 12.49 -16.47
CA ALA A 738 10.89 12.36 -15.03
C ALA A 738 12.27 12.16 -14.37
N GLU A 739 12.59 12.99 -13.38
CA GLU A 739 13.78 12.89 -12.52
C GLU A 739 13.38 12.24 -11.18
N GLY A 740 14.24 11.37 -10.64
CA GLY A 740 14.02 10.74 -9.31
C GLY A 740 13.13 9.50 -9.28
N ALA A 741 12.84 8.90 -10.44
CA ALA A 741 11.95 7.74 -10.59
C ALA A 741 12.65 6.35 -10.56
N GLU A 742 13.95 6.26 -10.24
CA GLU A 742 14.71 5.00 -10.21
C GLU A 742 14.31 4.04 -9.09
#